data_AF-A0A549T8X1-F1
#
_entry.id   AF-A0A549T8X1-F1
#
_cell.length_a   1.000
_cell.length_b   1.000
_cell.length_c   1.000
_cell.angle_alpha   90.00
_cell.angle_beta   90.00
_cell.angle_gamma   90.00
#
_symmetry.space_group_name_H-M   'P 1'
#
loop_
_entity.id
_entity.type
_entity.pdbx_description
1 polymer ?
#
loop_
_entity_poly.entity_id
_entity_poly.type
_entity_poly.pdbx_seq_one_letter_code
_entity_poly.pdbx_strand_id
1 'polypeptide(L)'
;MTGALPANVCLAQPMPGGLRRGVLDMVDRSRHWYPVLARFSRTLTVSVVSGSLVLQPFLAHAQQIVVDGRTQTLLQVNGAVTDVTTTTIAHGNAFNSFSKFDVDAGHTVNLYVPQGADRLLNVVRDRQSSINGILNSYKNGEIGGDVYFLNPHGVVVGEKGVVNTGRLTLQTPTSEFAEALIDNQGAISHARVEAAIRGDVPLSKDGSVRILGEVNARDKLIIRSASQEIHGTVREGAEASRAIFENVVNTGGLQKGAESVTVGADGTISLLGAGQAAPERKMIVLDKSAETRTETALTIREGLVDISTTSINGNNAYNSFSIFDVYAGQTVNLIVPSSVSNLINIVRDKQSDINGQLNALKNGQIGGNVYFLNPRGIVVGASGILKADSITLATPSLESVDQLLKAGRAPAQNDALSLLTIGALQKNSKGIVNVAGLVSAKSGVTVAAQNVDISGTLTVEGAGAAGISPQIVVQSVDDTVINGGRITADGANGRKAGSVRVEAGNDVAVKAGSLISASGKGTASDGGSVVIFAENESQLAADASVLALGGEVSGNGGFIEFSGQNVVTLAGGTLNAAAFFGAGGEVLIDPAQIVISANTCLGCGGAYSSALSAGTKFSLQASQSITLSENVFLSTRQVGGATDRNSHATA
;
A
#
# COMPACT_ATOMS: atom_id res chain seq x y z
N MET A 1 81.66 -17.14 1.15
CA MET A 1 80.76 -15.97 1.18
C MET A 1 79.54 -16.36 2.00
N THR A 2 79.44 -15.71 3.17
CA THR A 2 78.30 -15.57 4.11
C THR A 2 77.15 -16.58 4.05
N GLY A 3 77.07 -17.38 5.11
CA GLY A 3 76.06 -18.43 5.37
C GLY A 3 74.92 -18.03 6.31
N ALA A 4 74.13 -19.05 6.63
CA ALA A 4 72.78 -19.05 7.19
C ALA A 4 72.69 -19.19 8.73
N LEU A 5 71.50 -18.81 9.26
CA LEU A 5 70.86 -19.18 10.56
C LEU A 5 71.63 -18.76 11.85
N PRO A 6 71.00 -18.69 13.07
CA PRO A 6 69.75 -19.33 13.53
C PRO A 6 68.84 -18.50 14.47
N ALA A 7 67.80 -19.19 14.96
CA ALA A 7 66.95 -18.87 16.11
C ALA A 7 67.69 -18.87 17.47
N ASN A 8 67.18 -18.09 18.44
CA ASN A 8 66.94 -18.43 19.87
C ASN A 8 66.71 -17.15 20.71
N VAL A 9 65.56 -16.99 21.36
CA VAL A 9 65.30 -17.30 22.80
C VAL A 9 66.01 -16.36 23.78
N CYS A 10 65.23 -15.47 24.44
CA CYS A 10 65.22 -15.22 25.90
C CYS A 10 64.20 -14.10 26.19
N LEU A 11 63.02 -14.43 26.71
CA LEU A 11 62.63 -14.45 28.15
C LEU A 11 62.22 -13.07 28.71
N ALA A 12 60.92 -12.86 28.84
CA ALA A 12 60.28 -12.32 30.05
C ALA A 12 58.74 -12.48 29.96
N GLN A 13 58.23 -13.64 30.41
CA GLN A 13 56.91 -13.73 31.06
C GLN A 13 57.15 -13.81 32.61
N PRO A 14 56.17 -14.12 33.48
CA PRO A 14 55.34 -13.15 34.20
C PRO A 14 55.32 -13.39 35.74
N MET A 15 54.59 -12.54 36.48
CA MET A 15 53.96 -12.84 37.81
C MET A 15 54.95 -12.99 39.01
N PRO A 16 54.50 -13.32 40.25
CA PRO A 16 53.48 -12.71 41.11
C PRO A 16 53.94 -12.51 42.59
N GLY A 17 53.11 -11.85 43.41
CA GLY A 17 52.79 -12.34 44.75
C GLY A 17 53.52 -11.77 45.96
N GLY A 18 52.73 -11.53 47.02
CA GLY A 18 53.18 -11.61 48.42
C GLY A 18 53.01 -10.31 49.20
N LEU A 19 51.89 -10.08 49.92
CA LEU A 19 51.50 -10.63 51.23
C LEU A 19 51.99 -9.82 52.45
N ARG A 20 51.02 -9.64 53.37
CA ARG A 20 51.13 -9.36 54.83
C ARG A 20 51.29 -7.89 55.23
N ARG A 21 50.71 -7.40 56.33
CA ARG A 21 49.79 -7.91 57.38
C ARG A 21 49.40 -6.70 58.23
N GLY A 22 48.21 -6.69 58.84
CA GLY A 22 47.88 -5.73 59.89
C GLY A 22 46.44 -5.81 60.35
N VAL A 23 46.04 -6.97 60.87
CA VAL A 23 44.79 -7.19 61.62
C VAL A 23 45.00 -6.73 63.06
N LEU A 24 44.03 -6.00 63.63
CA LEU A 24 43.54 -6.14 65.00
C LEU A 24 42.33 -5.18 65.18
N ASP A 25 41.34 -5.39 66.03
CA ASP A 25 40.43 -6.50 66.36
C ASP A 25 39.40 -5.86 67.31
N MET A 26 38.24 -6.52 67.47
CA MET A 26 37.41 -6.53 68.70
C MET A 26 36.72 -5.23 69.20
N VAL A 27 35.56 -5.20 69.86
CA VAL A 27 34.41 -6.10 70.10
C VAL A 27 33.49 -5.35 71.08
N ASP A 28 32.17 -5.44 70.86
CA ASP A 28 31.08 -5.60 71.84
C ASP A 28 30.86 -4.60 73.00
N ARG A 29 29.62 -4.07 73.07
CA ARG A 29 28.64 -4.23 74.20
C ARG A 29 27.46 -3.29 73.96
N SER A 30 26.28 -3.74 73.52
CA SER A 30 25.24 -4.56 74.20
C SER A 30 24.14 -3.71 74.85
N ARG A 31 22.88 -4.16 74.64
CA ARG A 31 21.64 -3.96 75.44
C ARG A 31 20.83 -2.66 75.12
N HIS A 32 19.52 -2.69 74.77
CA HIS A 32 18.45 -3.53 75.30
C HIS A 32 17.08 -3.46 74.51
N TRP A 33 16.44 -4.64 74.31
CA TRP A 33 14.98 -5.02 74.32
C TRP A 33 14.12 -5.05 73.03
N TYR A 34 13.50 -6.23 72.80
CA TYR A 34 12.42 -6.64 71.87
C TYR A 34 11.03 -6.51 72.59
N PRO A 35 9.80 -6.68 71.98
CA PRO A 35 9.46 -7.59 70.86
C PRO A 35 8.34 -7.18 69.86
N VAL A 36 8.04 -8.16 69.00
CA VAL A 36 7.09 -8.32 67.89
C VAL A 36 5.61 -8.31 68.34
N LEU A 37 4.68 -7.75 67.53
CA LEU A 37 3.46 -8.37 66.95
C LEU A 37 2.32 -7.38 66.60
N ALA A 38 1.63 -7.72 65.50
CA ALA A 38 0.20 -7.49 65.18
C ALA A 38 -0.24 -6.26 64.34
N ARG A 39 -0.64 -6.60 63.11
CA ARG A 39 -1.60 -6.04 62.13
C ARG A 39 -2.63 -4.95 62.56
N PHE A 40 -2.99 -4.18 61.51
CA PHE A 40 -4.21 -3.37 61.23
C PHE A 40 -4.37 -2.00 61.90
N SER A 41 -4.25 -0.90 61.13
CA SER A 41 -5.39 -0.13 60.58
C SER A 41 -4.92 1.21 59.98
N ARG A 42 -5.72 1.73 59.03
CA ARG A 42 -5.57 2.96 58.23
C ARG A 42 -5.16 4.20 59.05
N THR A 43 -4.46 5.16 58.44
CA THR A 43 -4.96 6.53 58.11
C THR A 43 -3.86 7.35 57.40
N LEU A 44 -4.20 7.97 56.27
CA LEU A 44 -3.38 8.91 55.48
C LEU A 44 -2.99 10.14 56.31
N THR A 45 -1.79 10.67 56.12
CA THR A 45 -1.47 12.08 56.40
C THR A 45 -0.85 12.70 55.15
N VAL A 46 -1.54 13.72 54.62
CA VAL A 46 -1.14 14.54 53.46
C VAL A 46 -0.27 15.67 53.98
N SER A 47 0.95 15.79 53.46
CA SER A 47 1.82 16.96 53.67
C SER A 47 1.67 17.92 52.50
N VAL A 48 1.20 19.13 52.79
CA VAL A 48 1.07 20.27 51.88
C VAL A 48 2.46 20.86 51.61
N VAL A 49 2.85 20.96 50.33
CA VAL A 49 3.95 21.83 49.89
C VAL A 49 3.35 22.98 49.09
N SER A 50 3.48 24.18 49.64
CA SER A 50 3.02 25.44 49.08
C SER A 50 3.84 25.82 47.84
N GLY A 51 3.19 25.91 46.67
CA GLY A 51 3.77 26.44 45.44
C GLY A 51 3.43 27.93 45.27
N SER A 52 4.45 28.76 45.09
CA SER A 52 4.39 30.20 44.90
C SER A 52 3.49 30.62 43.73
N LEU A 53 2.58 31.56 43.98
CA LEU A 53 1.76 32.23 42.97
C LEU A 53 2.63 33.27 42.24
N VAL A 54 2.99 33.00 40.97
CA VAL A 54 3.58 34.02 40.09
C VAL A 54 2.44 34.65 39.29
N LEU A 55 2.02 35.85 39.68
CA LEU A 55 1.17 36.72 38.85
C LEU A 55 2.04 37.25 37.70
N GLN A 56 1.81 36.80 36.47
CA GLN A 56 2.35 37.45 35.27
C GLN A 56 1.27 38.34 34.63
N PRO A 57 1.65 39.52 34.10
CA PRO A 57 0.69 40.44 33.49
C PRO A 57 0.10 39.83 32.20
N PHE A 58 -1.23 39.84 32.10
CA PHE A 58 -1.97 39.44 30.91
C PHE A 58 -1.69 40.43 29.77
N LEU A 59 -0.77 40.09 28.88
CA LEU A 59 -0.93 40.43 27.46
C LEU A 59 -1.97 39.46 26.92
N ALA A 60 -3.14 39.97 26.56
CA ALA A 60 -4.21 39.19 25.92
C ALA A 60 -3.78 38.81 24.50
N HIS A 61 -2.92 37.80 24.39
CA HIS A 61 -2.84 36.99 23.18
C HIS A 61 -3.97 35.96 23.27
N ALA A 62 -4.83 35.90 22.27
CA ALA A 62 -5.85 34.86 22.19
C ALA A 62 -5.12 33.51 22.09
N GLN A 63 -5.07 32.77 23.19
CA GLN A 63 -4.39 31.47 23.21
C GLN A 63 -5.12 30.51 22.27
N GLN A 64 -4.37 29.81 21.40
CA GLN A 64 -4.92 28.81 20.48
C GLN A 64 -5.44 27.58 21.24
N ILE A 65 -4.81 27.21 22.35
CA ILE A 65 -5.24 26.12 23.25
C ILE A 65 -5.42 26.68 24.66
N VAL A 66 -6.54 26.34 25.29
CA VAL A 66 -6.88 26.74 26.66
C VAL A 66 -7.32 25.50 27.44
N VAL A 67 -6.56 25.14 28.48
CA VAL A 67 -6.93 24.08 29.42
C VAL A 67 -8.01 24.55 30.38
N ASP A 68 -8.94 23.66 30.74
CA ASP A 68 -10.07 23.99 31.62
C ASP A 68 -9.86 23.56 33.08
N GLY A 69 -8.73 22.93 33.39
CA GLY A 69 -8.37 22.48 34.73
C GLY A 69 -9.03 21.18 35.20
N ARG A 70 -9.84 20.50 34.36
CA ARG A 70 -10.49 19.23 34.73
C ARG A 70 -9.53 18.03 34.71
N THR A 71 -8.42 18.13 33.98
CA THR A 71 -7.35 17.13 33.91
C THR A 71 -6.00 17.77 34.24
N GLN A 72 -5.02 16.94 34.57
CA GLN A 72 -3.62 17.35 34.76
C GLN A 72 -2.92 17.54 33.41
N THR A 73 -3.55 18.30 32.51
CA THR A 73 -3.02 18.62 31.19
C THR A 73 -2.04 19.78 31.29
N LEU A 74 -0.84 19.57 30.76
CA LEU A 74 0.23 20.55 30.74
C LEU A 74 0.51 20.95 29.28
N LEU A 75 0.62 22.27 29.07
CA LEU A 75 1.07 22.87 27.82
C LEU A 75 2.50 23.39 28.00
N GLN A 76 3.42 22.95 27.16
CA GLN A 76 4.75 23.52 27.06
C GLN A 76 4.89 24.23 25.71
N VAL A 77 4.92 25.55 25.74
CA VAL A 77 4.97 26.39 24.53
C VAL A 77 6.42 26.81 24.26
N ASN A 78 6.97 26.36 23.13
CA ASN A 78 8.31 26.65 22.66
C ASN A 78 8.23 27.36 21.29
N GLY A 79 8.02 28.68 21.32
CA GLY A 79 7.81 29.47 20.09
C GLY A 79 6.52 29.07 19.38
N ALA A 80 6.62 28.62 18.13
CA ALA A 80 5.48 28.16 17.32
C ALA A 80 5.07 26.70 17.62
N VAL A 81 5.82 25.98 18.46
CA VAL A 81 5.55 24.58 18.82
C VAL A 81 4.94 24.52 20.22
N THR A 82 3.85 23.78 20.38
CA THR A 82 3.24 23.50 21.69
C THR A 82 3.17 22.00 21.94
N ASP A 83 3.84 21.53 22.99
CA ASP A 83 3.78 20.15 23.45
C ASP A 83 2.68 20.01 24.51
N VAL A 84 1.83 19.00 24.35
CA VAL A 84 0.69 18.71 25.23
C VAL A 84 0.89 17.34 25.86
N THR A 85 0.96 17.33 27.18
CA THR A 85 1.12 16.11 27.99
C THR A 85 0.05 16.06 29.08
N THR A 86 -0.20 14.87 29.63
CA THR A 86 -1.10 14.69 30.77
C THR A 86 -0.63 13.56 31.65
N THR A 87 -0.84 13.72 32.96
CA THR A 87 -0.67 12.63 33.94
C THR A 87 -2.00 12.04 34.40
N THR A 88 -3.14 12.54 33.89
CA THR A 88 -4.46 11.99 34.18
C THR A 88 -4.70 10.70 33.38
N ILE A 89 -4.55 9.56 34.05
CA ILE A 89 -4.83 8.23 33.50
C ILE A 89 -5.93 7.54 34.31
N ALA A 90 -6.98 7.06 33.64
CA ALA A 90 -8.03 6.26 34.25
C ALA A 90 -8.40 5.07 33.36
N HIS A 91 -8.45 3.87 33.97
CA HIS A 91 -8.81 2.62 33.28
C HIS A 91 -8.00 2.35 32.01
N GLY A 92 -6.69 2.63 32.03
CA GLY A 92 -5.80 2.46 30.87
C GLY A 92 -5.89 3.57 29.82
N ASN A 93 -6.68 4.63 30.04
CA ASN A 93 -6.84 5.74 29.11
C ASN A 93 -6.22 7.02 29.68
N ALA A 94 -5.55 7.81 28.86
CA ALA A 94 -5.08 9.15 29.22
C ALA A 94 -6.09 10.22 28.79
N PHE A 95 -6.17 11.33 29.54
CA PHE A 95 -7.17 12.37 29.32
C PHE A 95 -6.57 13.78 29.28
N ASN A 96 -6.95 14.51 28.24
CA ASN A 96 -6.83 15.96 28.17
C ASN A 96 -8.21 16.61 28.14
N SER A 97 -8.36 17.74 28.82
CA SER A 97 -9.57 18.55 28.84
C SER A 97 -9.26 20.02 28.54
N PHE A 98 -10.04 20.59 27.62
CA PHE A 98 -9.84 21.93 27.09
C PHE A 98 -11.18 22.67 27.01
N SER A 99 -11.14 23.96 27.31
CA SER A 99 -12.21 24.88 26.88
C SER A 99 -12.11 25.12 25.37
N LYS A 100 -10.89 25.34 24.87
CA LYS A 100 -10.59 25.60 23.46
C LYS A 100 -9.35 24.83 23.01
N PHE A 101 -9.40 24.27 21.80
CA PHE A 101 -8.24 23.65 21.15
C PHE A 101 -8.24 23.99 19.66
N ASP A 102 -7.39 24.93 19.27
CA ASP A 102 -7.08 25.30 17.89
C ASP A 102 -5.58 25.08 17.62
N VAL A 103 -5.22 24.94 16.35
CA VAL A 103 -3.84 24.92 15.88
C VAL A 103 -3.73 25.96 14.77
N ASP A 104 -3.14 27.11 15.08
CA ASP A 104 -3.06 28.23 14.14
C ASP A 104 -2.09 27.92 12.99
N ALA A 105 -2.29 28.56 11.83
CA ALA A 105 -1.39 28.40 10.69
C ALA A 105 0.05 28.78 11.08
N GLY A 106 1.03 27.99 10.63
CA GLY A 106 2.43 28.15 10.99
C GLY A 106 2.81 27.66 12.40
N HIS A 107 1.85 27.15 13.18
CA HIS A 107 2.11 26.52 14.47
C HIS A 107 2.09 25.00 14.36
N THR A 108 2.76 24.34 15.31
CA THR A 108 2.76 22.89 15.46
C THR A 108 2.34 22.51 16.88
N VAL A 109 1.43 21.55 17.00
CA VAL A 109 0.99 21.03 18.29
C VAL A 109 1.28 19.54 18.34
N ASN A 110 1.95 19.08 19.41
CA ASN A 110 2.31 17.69 19.59
C ASN A 110 1.57 17.12 20.81
N LEU A 111 0.73 16.12 20.59
CA LEU A 111 0.03 15.39 21.64
C LEU A 111 0.84 14.15 22.03
N TYR A 112 1.19 14.01 23.31
CA TYR A 112 1.93 12.85 23.79
C TYR A 112 1.01 11.87 24.51
N VAL A 113 0.89 10.65 23.97
CA VAL A 113 0.23 9.54 24.65
C VAL A 113 1.17 9.02 25.74
N PRO A 114 0.81 9.12 27.04
CA PRO A 114 1.67 8.70 28.14
C PRO A 114 2.03 7.21 28.09
N GLN A 115 3.19 6.87 28.66
CA GLN A 115 3.57 5.46 28.89
C GLN A 115 2.53 4.78 29.79
N GLY A 116 2.05 3.60 29.38
CA GLY A 116 1.03 2.84 30.11
C GLY A 116 -0.42 3.22 29.80
N ALA A 117 -0.68 4.18 28.91
CA ALA A 117 -2.01 4.43 28.36
C ALA A 117 -2.20 3.73 27.01
N ASP A 118 -3.37 3.12 26.81
CA ASP A 118 -3.77 2.52 25.54
C ASP A 118 -4.03 3.62 24.50
N ARG A 119 -4.78 4.64 24.92
CA ARG A 119 -5.31 5.73 24.09
C ARG A 119 -5.29 7.06 24.84
N LEU A 120 -5.38 8.16 24.08
CA LEU A 120 -5.45 9.53 24.59
C LEU A 120 -6.76 10.19 24.14
N LEU A 121 -7.62 10.56 25.09
CA LEU A 121 -8.88 11.26 24.82
C LEU A 121 -8.68 12.76 25.06
N ASN A 122 -8.92 13.56 24.01
CA ASN A 122 -8.91 15.02 24.07
C ASN A 122 -10.36 15.51 24.03
N VAL A 123 -10.82 16.09 25.14
CA VAL A 123 -12.18 16.59 25.30
C VAL A 123 -12.17 18.11 25.20
N VAL A 124 -12.93 18.67 24.25
CA VAL A 124 -13.03 20.12 23.99
C VAL A 124 -14.49 20.55 24.13
N ARG A 125 -14.75 21.68 24.81
CA ARG A 125 -16.12 22.00 25.26
C ARG A 125 -16.74 23.27 24.72
N ASP A 126 -15.99 24.34 24.51
CA ASP A 126 -16.62 25.67 24.37
C ASP A 126 -16.84 26.09 22.91
N ARG A 127 -16.08 25.51 21.98
CA ARG A 127 -16.13 25.86 20.56
C ARG A 127 -15.54 24.80 19.65
N GLN A 128 -15.83 24.93 18.35
CA GLN A 128 -15.25 24.12 17.28
C GLN A 128 -13.72 24.25 17.29
N SER A 129 -13.04 23.12 17.12
CA SER A 129 -11.58 23.07 16.95
C SER A 129 -11.19 23.38 15.52
N SER A 130 -10.34 24.37 15.31
CA SER A 130 -9.79 24.74 13.99
C SER A 130 -8.30 24.39 13.91
N ILE A 131 -7.97 23.47 13.01
CA ILE A 131 -6.61 22.97 12.78
C ILE A 131 -6.13 23.52 11.43
N ASN A 132 -5.43 24.65 11.46
CA ASN A 132 -4.86 25.33 10.30
C ASN A 132 -3.32 25.21 10.22
N GLY A 133 -2.68 24.71 11.28
CA GLY A 133 -1.26 24.33 11.34
C GLY A 133 -1.07 22.81 11.39
N ILE A 134 0.02 22.35 12.02
CA ILE A 134 0.36 20.91 12.08
C ILE A 134 -0.02 20.34 13.45
N LEU A 135 -0.81 19.28 13.49
CA LEU A 135 -1.15 18.53 14.69
C LEU A 135 -0.56 17.12 14.62
N ASN A 136 0.34 16.77 15.53
CA ASN A 136 0.95 15.45 15.62
C ASN A 136 0.52 14.72 16.89
N SER A 137 0.42 13.38 16.84
CA SER A 137 0.39 12.56 18.05
C SER A 137 1.60 11.65 18.13
N TYR A 138 2.21 11.59 19.31
CA TYR A 138 3.37 10.75 19.60
C TYR A 138 3.05 9.69 20.63
N LYS A 139 3.49 8.45 20.36
CA LYS A 139 3.57 7.37 21.35
C LYS A 139 4.94 6.72 21.22
N ASN A 140 5.65 6.57 22.33
CA ASN A 140 7.00 5.99 22.36
C ASN A 140 8.02 6.72 21.47
N GLY A 141 7.90 8.04 21.34
CA GLY A 141 8.84 8.86 20.56
C GLY A 141 8.60 8.88 19.05
N GLU A 142 7.59 8.17 18.55
CA GLU A 142 7.23 8.14 17.13
C GLU A 142 5.80 8.66 16.92
N ILE A 143 5.49 9.14 15.71
CA ILE A 143 4.11 9.49 15.36
C ILE A 143 3.25 8.23 15.40
N GLY A 144 2.26 8.24 16.28
CA GLY A 144 1.59 7.02 16.70
C GLY A 144 0.56 7.25 17.81
N GLY A 145 0.10 6.15 18.41
CA GLY A 145 -0.92 6.16 19.46
C GLY A 145 -2.34 6.20 18.92
N ASP A 146 -3.29 5.85 19.78
CA ASP A 146 -4.73 5.89 19.49
C ASP A 146 -5.32 7.14 20.13
N VAL A 147 -5.73 8.11 19.31
CA VAL A 147 -6.12 9.45 19.74
C VAL A 147 -7.58 9.71 19.41
N TYR A 148 -8.32 10.18 20.41
CA TYR A 148 -9.70 10.59 20.27
C TYR A 148 -9.79 12.11 20.44
N PHE A 149 -10.57 12.76 19.57
CA PHE A 149 -11.03 14.13 19.74
C PHE A 149 -12.54 14.13 19.91
N LEU A 150 -12.99 14.57 21.07
CA LEU A 150 -14.41 14.70 21.41
C LEU A 150 -14.74 16.20 21.51
N ASN A 151 -15.44 16.73 20.51
CA ASN A 151 -15.83 18.14 20.47
C ASN A 151 -17.30 18.29 20.03
N PRO A 152 -18.23 18.69 20.93
CA PRO A 152 -19.64 18.89 20.60
C PRO A 152 -19.92 19.92 19.49
N HIS A 153 -18.99 20.85 19.26
CA HIS A 153 -19.09 21.90 18.26
C HIS A 153 -18.38 21.54 16.94
N GLY A 154 -17.70 20.40 16.88
CA GLY A 154 -17.05 19.92 15.67
C GLY A 154 -15.55 20.17 15.58
N VAL A 155 -14.97 19.70 14.48
CA VAL A 155 -13.54 19.81 14.16
C VAL A 155 -13.38 20.19 12.69
N VAL A 156 -12.55 21.19 12.41
CA VAL A 156 -12.19 21.61 11.05
C VAL A 156 -10.70 21.47 10.88
N VAL A 157 -10.27 20.68 9.90
CA VAL A 157 -8.91 20.71 9.36
C VAL A 157 -8.92 21.63 8.15
N GLY A 158 -8.44 22.86 8.32
CA GLY A 158 -8.43 23.87 7.25
C GLY A 158 -7.49 23.49 6.10
N GLU A 159 -7.54 24.20 4.97
CA GLU A 159 -6.79 23.84 3.74
C GLU A 159 -5.27 23.69 3.94
N LYS A 160 -4.70 24.43 4.90
CA LYS A 160 -3.28 24.36 5.27
C LYS A 160 -3.01 23.45 6.47
N GLY A 161 -4.06 22.92 7.09
CA GLY A 161 -3.99 22.07 8.26
C GLY A 161 -3.49 20.69 7.91
N VAL A 162 -2.60 20.14 8.73
CA VAL A 162 -2.09 18.78 8.59
C VAL A 162 -2.23 18.06 9.92
N VAL A 163 -2.86 16.89 9.94
CA VAL A 163 -2.98 16.04 11.12
C VAL A 163 -2.23 14.73 10.90
N ASN A 164 -1.32 14.37 11.80
CA ASN A 164 -0.48 13.18 11.71
C ASN A 164 -0.61 12.34 13.00
N THR A 165 -1.15 11.13 12.90
CA THR A 165 -1.43 10.30 14.08
C THR A 165 -1.20 8.82 13.81
N GLY A 166 -1.18 7.99 14.86
CA GLY A 166 -1.26 6.54 14.71
C GLY A 166 -2.66 6.12 14.27
N ARG A 167 -3.61 6.18 15.19
CA ARG A 167 -5.04 6.04 14.93
C ARG A 167 -5.74 7.30 15.42
N LEU A 168 -6.69 7.80 14.64
CA LEU A 168 -7.46 9.00 14.98
C LEU A 168 -8.95 8.71 14.96
N THR A 169 -9.64 9.10 16.03
CA THR A 169 -11.10 9.10 16.09
C THR A 169 -11.57 10.53 16.36
N LEU A 170 -12.33 11.11 15.42
CA LEU A 170 -13.00 12.40 15.58
C LEU A 170 -14.49 12.13 15.91
N GLN A 171 -14.96 12.64 17.05
CA GLN A 171 -16.35 12.49 17.48
C GLN A 171 -16.96 13.83 17.87
N THR A 172 -18.22 14.04 17.50
CA THR A 172 -18.98 15.23 17.92
C THR A 172 -20.14 14.85 18.84
N PRO A 173 -19.85 14.43 20.09
CA PRO A 173 -20.89 14.04 21.04
C PRO A 173 -21.76 15.24 21.45
N THR A 174 -22.91 15.04 22.08
CA THR A 174 -23.65 16.15 22.72
C THR A 174 -22.82 16.77 23.85
N SER A 175 -23.03 18.07 24.15
CA SER A 175 -22.36 18.73 25.27
C SER A 175 -22.64 18.05 26.61
N GLU A 176 -23.86 17.52 26.79
CA GLU A 176 -24.23 16.72 27.96
C GLU A 176 -23.37 15.47 28.09
N PHE A 177 -23.13 14.74 26.98
CA PHE A 177 -22.29 13.56 27.00
C PHE A 177 -20.83 13.93 27.33
N ALA A 178 -20.30 15.00 26.74
CA ALA A 178 -18.95 15.46 27.03
C ALA A 178 -18.79 15.87 28.51
N GLU A 179 -19.77 16.57 29.09
CA GLU A 179 -19.78 16.97 30.50
C GLU A 179 -19.92 15.78 31.45
N ALA A 180 -20.66 14.75 31.06
CA ALA A 180 -20.75 13.51 31.83
C ALA A 180 -19.51 12.61 31.68
N LEU A 181 -18.67 12.80 30.65
CA LEU A 181 -17.46 12.00 30.44
C LEU A 181 -16.32 12.43 31.37
N ILE A 182 -16.10 13.74 31.48
CA ILE A 182 -15.27 14.36 32.53
C ILE A 182 -16.08 15.52 33.11
N ASP A 183 -16.49 15.42 34.37
CA ASP A 183 -17.30 16.46 35.01
C ASP A 183 -16.47 17.70 35.38
N ASN A 184 -17.14 18.72 35.93
CA ASN A 184 -16.51 19.97 36.36
C ASN A 184 -15.59 19.83 37.59
N GLN A 185 -15.56 18.68 38.27
CA GLN A 185 -14.57 18.35 39.30
C GLN A 185 -13.43 17.48 38.75
N GLY A 186 -13.47 17.10 37.46
CA GLY A 186 -12.48 16.23 36.84
C GLY A 186 -12.73 14.73 37.04
N ALA A 187 -13.90 14.32 37.54
CA ALA A 187 -14.22 12.91 37.68
C ALA A 187 -14.53 12.29 36.31
N ILE A 188 -13.93 11.13 36.03
CA ILE A 188 -14.02 10.45 34.74
C ILE A 188 -15.03 9.30 34.82
N SER A 189 -16.03 9.30 33.94
CA SER A 189 -17.05 8.25 33.88
C SER A 189 -16.61 7.07 33.01
N HIS A 190 -16.31 5.93 33.63
CA HIS A 190 -15.91 4.72 32.91
C HIS A 190 -16.94 4.26 31.86
N ALA A 191 -18.22 4.29 32.19
CA ALA A 191 -19.29 3.90 31.25
C ALA A 191 -19.34 4.81 30.01
N ARG A 192 -19.09 6.11 30.17
CA ARG A 192 -19.06 7.07 29.05
C ARG A 192 -17.80 6.91 28.21
N VAL A 193 -16.66 6.61 28.83
CA VAL A 193 -15.41 6.29 28.12
C VAL A 193 -15.60 5.05 27.24
N GLU A 194 -16.17 3.96 27.78
CA GLU A 194 -16.47 2.76 27.00
C GLU A 194 -17.48 3.03 25.86
N ALA A 195 -18.49 3.88 26.12
CA ALA A 195 -19.41 4.32 25.07
C ALA A 195 -18.70 5.11 23.97
N ALA A 196 -17.76 6.00 24.30
CA ALA A 196 -16.94 6.73 23.32
C ALA A 196 -16.06 5.81 22.48
N ILE A 197 -15.44 4.79 23.11
CA ILE A 197 -14.55 3.83 22.45
C ILE A 197 -15.33 2.94 21.47
N ARG A 198 -16.48 2.39 21.89
CA ARG A 198 -17.41 1.66 20.99
C ARG A 198 -18.07 2.60 19.98
N GLY A 199 -18.09 3.88 20.32
CA GLY A 199 -18.74 5.03 19.66
C GLY A 199 -20.26 4.92 19.61
N ASP A 200 -20.83 4.41 20.70
CA ASP A 200 -22.23 4.54 21.08
C ASP A 200 -22.47 5.94 21.71
N VAL A 201 -22.06 6.98 20.99
CA VAL A 201 -22.10 8.38 21.44
C VAL A 201 -23.32 9.10 20.89
N PRO A 202 -24.14 9.74 21.74
CA PRO A 202 -25.16 10.67 21.27
C PRO A 202 -24.49 11.83 20.54
N LEU A 203 -24.84 12.06 19.27
CA LEU A 203 -24.20 13.08 18.44
C LEU A 203 -24.88 14.44 18.60
N SER A 204 -24.08 15.50 18.70
CA SER A 204 -24.54 16.89 18.62
C SER A 204 -25.08 17.18 17.22
N LYS A 205 -26.25 17.81 17.13
CA LYS A 205 -26.88 18.17 15.84
C LYS A 205 -26.11 19.24 15.09
N ASP A 206 -25.42 20.12 15.82
CA ASP A 206 -24.67 21.26 15.28
C ASP A 206 -23.17 20.94 15.15
N GLY A 207 -22.75 19.76 15.63
CA GLY A 207 -21.35 19.31 15.56
C GLY A 207 -21.02 18.73 14.19
N SER A 208 -20.12 19.39 13.46
CA SER A 208 -19.66 18.97 12.13
C SER A 208 -18.17 18.61 12.11
N VAL A 209 -17.78 17.63 11.31
CA VAL A 209 -16.36 17.39 10.98
C VAL A 209 -16.09 17.78 9.53
N ARG A 210 -15.14 18.70 9.32
CA ARG A 210 -14.76 19.14 7.97
C ARG A 210 -13.27 19.02 7.73
N ILE A 211 -12.87 18.34 6.67
CA ILE A 211 -11.48 18.14 6.28
C ILE A 211 -11.26 18.80 4.94
N LEU A 212 -10.57 19.94 4.94
CA LEU A 212 -10.12 20.67 3.76
C LEU A 212 -8.62 20.49 3.50
N GLY A 213 -7.83 20.30 4.57
CA GLY A 213 -6.39 20.04 4.50
C GLY A 213 -6.05 18.55 4.45
N GLU A 214 -4.99 18.15 5.14
CA GLU A 214 -4.52 16.76 5.15
C GLU A 214 -4.72 16.07 6.51
N VAL A 215 -5.20 14.83 6.47
CA VAL A 215 -5.24 13.93 7.63
C VAL A 215 -4.56 12.63 7.28
N ASN A 216 -3.49 12.31 8.02
CA ASN A 216 -2.70 11.10 7.87
C ASN A 216 -2.78 10.29 9.18
N ALA A 217 -3.52 9.18 9.15
CA ALA A 217 -3.63 8.26 10.29
C ALA A 217 -2.98 6.92 9.93
N ARG A 218 -1.83 6.61 10.54
CA ARG A 218 -1.02 5.41 10.23
C ARG A 218 -1.81 4.09 10.22
N ASP A 219 -2.74 3.94 11.13
CA ASP A 219 -3.48 2.70 11.36
C ASP A 219 -4.94 2.84 10.90
N LYS A 220 -5.66 3.89 11.35
CA LYS A 220 -7.07 4.13 10.96
C LYS A 220 -7.55 5.55 11.33
N LEU A 221 -8.41 6.15 10.50
CA LEU A 221 -9.26 7.30 10.81
C LEU A 221 -10.72 6.86 11.02
N ILE A 222 -11.36 7.37 12.06
CA ILE A 222 -12.80 7.19 12.30
C ILE A 222 -13.41 8.55 12.54
N ILE A 223 -14.49 8.87 11.83
CA ILE A 223 -15.28 10.09 12.03
C ILE A 223 -16.69 9.71 12.47
N ARG A 224 -17.19 10.32 13.54
CA ARG A 224 -18.56 10.16 14.03
C ARG A 224 -19.16 11.52 14.36
N SER A 225 -19.92 12.07 13.42
CA SER A 225 -20.58 13.36 13.55
C SER A 225 -21.95 13.39 12.88
N ALA A 226 -22.77 14.39 13.22
CA ALA A 226 -24.08 14.55 12.57
C ALA A 226 -23.94 15.00 11.11
N SER A 227 -22.91 15.80 10.80
CA SER A 227 -22.50 16.13 9.44
C SER A 227 -20.99 15.96 9.24
N GLN A 228 -20.60 15.56 8.04
CA GLN A 228 -19.19 15.40 7.65
C GLN A 228 -18.97 15.87 6.22
N GLU A 229 -17.89 16.62 6.00
CA GLU A 229 -17.46 17.12 4.68
C GLU A 229 -15.96 16.87 4.50
N ILE A 230 -15.59 16.19 3.42
CA ILE A 230 -14.19 15.86 3.11
C ILE A 230 -13.90 16.34 1.70
N HIS A 231 -13.16 17.44 1.60
CA HIS A 231 -12.66 18.01 0.34
C HIS A 231 -11.13 17.99 0.25
N GLY A 232 -10.46 17.80 1.39
CA GLY A 232 -9.03 17.63 1.51
C GLY A 232 -8.57 16.17 1.35
N THR A 233 -7.31 15.90 1.69
CA THR A 233 -6.72 14.57 1.53
C THR A 233 -6.77 13.79 2.84
N VAL A 234 -7.28 12.56 2.79
CA VAL A 234 -7.28 11.62 3.91
C VAL A 234 -6.47 10.39 3.51
N ARG A 235 -5.48 10.03 4.32
CA ARG A 235 -4.60 8.87 4.10
C ARG A 235 -4.64 7.98 5.33
N GLU A 236 -4.70 6.66 5.08
CA GLU A 236 -4.57 5.62 6.10
C GLU A 236 -3.42 4.67 5.77
N GLY A 237 -2.95 3.89 6.74
CA GLY A 237 -2.01 2.82 6.46
C GLY A 237 -0.63 3.30 5.97
N ALA A 238 -0.15 2.65 4.92
CA ALA A 238 1.16 2.95 4.32
C ALA A 238 1.21 4.35 3.69
N GLU A 239 0.10 4.85 3.14
CA GLU A 239 0.03 6.20 2.55
C GLU A 239 0.09 7.29 3.61
N ALA A 240 -0.57 7.07 4.76
CA ALA A 240 -0.44 7.95 5.92
C ALA A 240 1.00 7.97 6.43
N SER A 241 1.61 6.79 6.60
CA SER A 241 3.00 6.67 7.06
C SER A 241 3.98 7.46 6.20
N ARG A 242 3.74 7.47 4.88
CA ARG A 242 4.55 8.20 3.90
C ARG A 242 4.35 9.70 3.97
N ALA A 243 3.10 10.18 3.98
CA ALA A 243 2.81 11.61 4.09
C ALA A 243 3.26 12.19 5.45
N ILE A 244 3.12 11.42 6.54
CA ILE A 244 3.65 11.78 7.87
C ILE A 244 5.17 11.96 7.79
N PHE A 245 5.87 11.02 7.14
CA PHE A 245 7.32 11.10 6.98
C PHE A 245 7.73 12.30 6.12
N GLU A 246 7.08 12.52 4.97
CA GLU A 246 7.30 13.67 4.07
C GLU A 246 7.05 15.02 4.74
N ASN A 247 6.12 15.09 5.72
CA ASN A 247 5.84 16.29 6.50
C ASN A 247 6.82 16.53 7.66
N VAL A 248 7.46 15.48 8.19
CA VAL A 248 8.46 15.58 9.27
C VAL A 248 9.84 15.94 8.71
N VAL A 249 10.20 15.40 7.55
CA VAL A 249 11.41 15.79 6.84
C VAL A 249 11.06 16.90 5.86
N ASN A 250 11.46 18.13 6.20
CA ASN A 250 11.24 19.33 5.37
C ASN A 250 11.95 19.19 4.01
N THR A 251 11.34 18.44 3.08
CA THR A 251 11.93 18.02 1.79
C THR A 251 11.57 18.95 0.64
N GLY A 252 10.97 20.11 0.94
CA GLY A 252 10.93 21.24 0.04
C GLY A 252 12.32 21.82 -0.22
N GLY A 253 13.17 21.10 -0.96
CA GLY A 253 14.45 21.61 -1.48
C GLY A 253 15.67 20.69 -1.42
N LEU A 254 15.59 19.45 -0.94
CA LEU A 254 16.76 18.56 -0.92
C LEU A 254 16.77 17.56 -2.08
N GLN A 255 17.72 17.75 -2.99
CA GLN A 255 18.10 16.76 -4.00
C GLN A 255 18.56 15.46 -3.32
N LYS A 256 18.14 14.34 -3.92
CA LYS A 256 18.57 12.95 -3.65
C LYS A 256 20.07 12.84 -3.35
N GLY A 257 20.42 12.21 -2.24
CA GLY A 257 21.79 11.79 -1.96
C GLY A 257 21.92 10.97 -0.67
N ALA A 258 22.17 9.67 -0.84
CA ALA A 258 22.69 8.70 0.14
C ALA A 258 21.80 8.29 1.36
N GLU A 259 20.97 7.26 1.17
CA GLU A 259 20.51 6.38 2.25
C GLU A 259 21.44 5.16 2.34
N SER A 260 22.06 4.94 3.50
CA SER A 260 22.99 3.83 3.71
C SER A 260 22.23 2.50 3.83
N VAL A 261 22.42 1.65 2.82
CA VAL A 261 22.01 0.23 2.83
C VAL A 261 23.10 -0.56 3.55
N THR A 262 22.75 -1.36 4.57
CA THR A 262 23.70 -2.27 5.23
C THR A 262 23.31 -3.73 5.04
N VAL A 263 24.33 -4.60 5.09
CA VAL A 263 24.20 -6.05 4.98
C VAL A 263 24.59 -6.67 6.32
N GLY A 264 23.65 -7.39 6.93
CA GLY A 264 23.97 -8.27 8.05
C GLY A 264 24.78 -9.48 7.55
N ALA A 265 25.66 -10.03 8.38
CA ALA A 265 26.43 -11.26 8.07
C ALA A 265 25.53 -12.47 7.75
N ASP A 266 24.23 -12.34 7.96
CA ASP A 266 23.20 -13.33 7.77
C ASP A 266 22.40 -13.17 6.45
N GLY A 267 22.83 -12.27 5.55
CA GLY A 267 22.21 -12.01 4.26
C GLY A 267 20.98 -11.09 4.31
N THR A 268 20.72 -10.43 5.44
CA THR A 268 19.66 -9.42 5.57
C THR A 268 20.11 -8.07 5.01
N ILE A 269 19.26 -7.42 4.22
CA ILE A 269 19.44 -6.03 3.79
C ILE A 269 18.54 -5.10 4.61
N SER A 270 19.14 -4.13 5.30
CA SER A 270 18.43 -3.15 6.13
C SER A 270 18.79 -1.71 5.73
N LEU A 271 17.80 -0.81 5.72
CA LEU A 271 18.04 0.62 5.64
C LEU A 271 18.34 1.16 7.03
N LEU A 272 19.48 1.85 7.21
CA LEU A 272 19.71 2.67 8.40
C LEU A 272 19.43 4.13 8.07
N GLY A 273 18.59 4.77 8.89
CA GLY A 273 18.56 6.23 8.95
C GLY A 273 19.90 6.75 9.46
N ALA A 274 20.36 7.88 8.94
CA ALA A 274 21.58 8.51 9.42
C ALA A 274 21.44 8.83 10.92
N GLY A 275 22.16 8.08 11.75
CA GLY A 275 22.58 8.56 13.06
C GLY A 275 21.84 8.08 14.31
N GLN A 276 20.89 7.13 14.32
CA GLN A 276 20.51 6.31 15.50
C GLN A 276 19.65 5.08 15.13
N ALA A 277 19.66 4.09 16.02
CA ALA A 277 19.04 2.77 15.92
C ALA A 277 17.51 2.81 15.73
N ALA A 278 17.06 2.96 14.48
CA ALA A 278 15.70 2.62 14.07
C ALA A 278 15.51 1.09 14.04
N PRO A 279 14.29 0.55 14.21
CA PRO A 279 14.05 -0.87 13.98
C PRO A 279 14.45 -1.21 12.55
N GLU A 280 15.33 -2.20 12.38
CA GLU A 280 15.79 -2.69 11.09
C GLU A 280 14.60 -3.01 10.18
N ARG A 281 14.32 -2.16 9.19
CA ARG A 281 13.38 -2.50 8.13
C ARG A 281 14.10 -3.39 7.14
N LYS A 282 13.79 -4.69 7.21
CA LYS A 282 14.38 -5.71 6.35
C LYS A 282 13.74 -5.61 4.97
N MET A 283 14.52 -5.13 4.01
CA MET A 283 14.10 -5.01 2.61
C MET A 283 14.06 -6.38 1.95
N ILE A 284 15.17 -7.13 2.03
CA ILE A 284 15.29 -8.47 1.45
C ILE A 284 15.89 -9.38 2.51
N VAL A 285 15.28 -10.55 2.69
CA VAL A 285 15.76 -11.60 3.58
C VAL A 285 15.77 -12.91 2.81
N LEU A 286 16.95 -13.52 2.68
CA LEU A 286 17.10 -14.83 2.05
C LEU A 286 16.44 -15.92 2.89
N ASP A 287 15.94 -16.96 2.23
CA ASP A 287 15.50 -18.16 2.89
C ASP A 287 16.67 -18.94 3.49
N LYS A 288 16.52 -19.35 4.75
CA LYS A 288 17.53 -20.12 5.49
C LYS A 288 17.11 -21.57 5.74
N SER A 289 15.89 -21.96 5.37
CA SER A 289 15.41 -23.34 5.53
C SER A 289 16.29 -24.31 4.75
N ALA A 290 16.75 -25.38 5.41
CA ALA A 290 17.61 -26.37 4.80
C ALA A 290 16.95 -27.08 3.61
N GLU A 291 15.61 -27.16 3.59
CA GLU A 291 14.84 -27.83 2.54
C GLU A 291 14.64 -26.95 1.30
N THR A 292 14.54 -25.63 1.48
CA THR A 292 14.03 -24.72 0.45
C THR A 292 14.94 -23.53 0.11
N ARG A 293 16.08 -23.39 0.80
CA ARG A 293 17.05 -22.31 0.51
C ARG A 293 17.56 -22.37 -0.93
N THR A 294 18.23 -21.33 -1.40
CA THR A 294 18.94 -21.34 -2.70
C THR A 294 20.32 -20.73 -2.52
N GLU A 295 21.22 -21.01 -3.45
CA GLU A 295 22.54 -20.38 -3.55
C GLU A 295 22.41 -18.98 -4.17
N THR A 296 21.59 -18.14 -3.53
CA THR A 296 21.31 -16.76 -3.93
C THR A 296 22.31 -15.81 -3.29
N ALA A 297 22.94 -14.98 -4.12
CA ALA A 297 23.91 -13.96 -3.70
C ALA A 297 23.35 -12.55 -3.97
N LEU A 298 23.55 -11.66 -3.00
CA LEU A 298 23.16 -10.24 -3.05
C LEU A 298 24.43 -9.38 -3.14
N THR A 299 24.50 -8.51 -4.14
CA THR A 299 25.58 -7.51 -4.30
C THR A 299 24.97 -6.13 -4.20
N ILE A 300 25.41 -5.32 -3.23
CA ILE A 300 24.84 -4.00 -2.96
C ILE A 300 25.82 -2.90 -3.34
N ARG A 301 25.28 -1.86 -3.98
CA ARG A 301 25.92 -0.59 -4.30
C ARG A 301 24.94 0.53 -3.91
N GLU A 302 25.39 1.79 -3.86
CA GLU A 302 24.54 2.91 -3.43
C GLU A 302 23.17 2.94 -4.15
N GLY A 303 22.09 2.59 -3.42
CA GLY A 303 20.72 2.54 -3.97
C GLY A 303 20.43 1.40 -4.96
N LEU A 304 21.35 0.44 -5.13
CA LEU A 304 21.28 -0.64 -6.10
C LEU A 304 21.58 -2.01 -5.46
N VAL A 305 20.72 -2.99 -5.68
CA VAL A 305 20.94 -4.39 -5.28
C VAL A 305 20.89 -5.29 -6.50
N ASP A 306 22.00 -5.95 -6.82
CA ASP A 306 22.03 -7.04 -7.80
C ASP A 306 21.84 -8.38 -7.09
N ILE A 307 20.95 -9.21 -7.61
CA ILE A 307 20.62 -10.53 -7.09
C ILE A 307 20.98 -11.57 -8.14
N SER A 308 21.84 -12.51 -7.77
CA SER A 308 22.26 -13.61 -8.64
C SER A 308 22.08 -14.94 -7.95
N THR A 309 22.06 -16.04 -8.70
CA THR A 309 21.96 -17.39 -8.15
C THR A 309 22.71 -18.40 -9.01
N THR A 310 23.25 -19.42 -8.36
CA THR A 310 23.81 -20.61 -9.03
C THR A 310 22.92 -21.84 -8.86
N SER A 311 21.77 -21.71 -8.17
CA SER A 311 20.77 -22.77 -8.09
C SER A 311 20.02 -22.91 -9.41
N ILE A 312 20.51 -23.80 -10.27
CA ILE A 312 20.03 -24.02 -11.64
C ILE A 312 19.58 -25.47 -11.79
N ASN A 313 18.42 -25.67 -12.42
CA ASN A 313 17.96 -26.98 -12.87
C ASN A 313 17.37 -26.85 -14.28
N GLY A 314 18.01 -27.48 -15.26
CA GLY A 314 17.65 -27.36 -16.67
C GLY A 314 17.69 -25.91 -17.15
N ASN A 315 16.57 -25.42 -17.70
CA ASN A 315 16.42 -24.07 -18.24
C ASN A 315 15.95 -23.04 -17.19
N ASN A 316 15.96 -23.40 -15.90
CA ASN A 316 15.43 -22.59 -14.80
C ASN A 316 16.51 -22.30 -13.76
N ALA A 317 16.56 -21.06 -13.28
CA ALA A 317 17.31 -20.65 -12.10
C ALA A 317 16.34 -20.25 -10.97
N TYR A 318 16.76 -20.44 -9.71
CA TYR A 318 15.89 -20.30 -8.55
C TYR A 318 16.48 -19.35 -7.51
N ASN A 319 15.64 -18.44 -7.01
CA ASN A 319 15.85 -17.63 -5.83
C ASN A 319 14.76 -17.89 -4.80
N SER A 320 15.15 -17.95 -3.54
CA SER A 320 14.28 -18.25 -2.41
C SER A 320 14.47 -17.22 -1.30
N PHE A 321 13.39 -16.55 -0.93
CA PHE A 321 13.35 -15.45 0.02
C PHE A 321 12.33 -15.72 1.13
N SER A 322 12.62 -15.24 2.33
CA SER A 322 11.63 -15.07 3.38
C SER A 322 10.83 -13.79 3.17
N ILE A 323 11.53 -12.68 2.88
CA ILE A 323 10.96 -11.34 2.66
C ILE A 323 11.59 -10.75 1.40
N PHE A 324 10.78 -10.07 0.59
CA PHE A 324 11.25 -9.32 -0.58
C PHE A 324 10.37 -8.08 -0.77
N ASP A 325 10.89 -6.95 -0.34
CA ASP A 325 10.37 -5.61 -0.61
C ASP A 325 11.38 -4.85 -1.48
N VAL A 326 10.90 -3.85 -2.20
CA VAL A 326 11.74 -2.87 -2.89
C VAL A 326 11.25 -1.49 -2.51
N TYR A 327 12.05 -0.73 -1.75
CA TYR A 327 11.62 0.59 -1.31
C TYR A 327 11.71 1.64 -2.41
N ALA A 328 10.93 2.71 -2.29
CA ALA A 328 10.96 3.82 -3.23
C ALA A 328 12.38 4.39 -3.37
N GLY A 329 12.80 4.71 -4.59
CA GLY A 329 14.15 5.18 -4.88
C GLY A 329 15.22 4.09 -4.97
N GLN A 330 14.95 2.86 -4.52
CA GLN A 330 15.86 1.72 -4.68
C GLN A 330 15.70 1.08 -6.06
N THR A 331 16.81 0.54 -6.57
CA THR A 331 16.82 -0.32 -7.75
C THR A 331 17.28 -1.72 -7.35
N VAL A 332 16.52 -2.74 -7.74
CA VAL A 332 16.89 -4.14 -7.61
C VAL A 332 17.00 -4.74 -8.99
N ASN A 333 18.13 -5.38 -9.31
CA ASN A 333 18.32 -6.13 -10.53
C ASN A 333 18.36 -7.63 -10.21
N LEU A 334 17.43 -8.38 -10.78
CA LEU A 334 17.45 -9.82 -10.84
C LEU A 334 18.32 -10.25 -12.03
N ILE A 335 19.50 -10.80 -11.76
CA ILE A 335 20.44 -11.23 -12.79
C ILE A 335 20.06 -12.64 -13.25
N VAL A 336 19.55 -12.74 -14.47
CA VAL A 336 19.20 -14.01 -15.11
C VAL A 336 20.49 -14.65 -15.65
N PRO A 337 20.89 -15.85 -15.18
CA PRO A 337 22.09 -16.52 -15.68
C PRO A 337 22.02 -16.72 -17.20
N SER A 338 23.15 -16.56 -17.90
CA SER A 338 23.20 -16.62 -19.36
C SER A 338 22.79 -17.98 -19.94
N SER A 339 22.98 -19.06 -19.16
CA SER A 339 22.65 -20.44 -19.53
C SER A 339 21.17 -20.80 -19.40
N VAL A 340 20.34 -19.96 -18.77
CA VAL A 340 18.92 -20.25 -18.53
C VAL A 340 18.02 -19.21 -19.19
N SER A 341 16.75 -19.55 -19.38
CA SER A 341 15.73 -18.63 -19.90
C SER A 341 14.85 -18.06 -18.79
N ASN A 342 14.64 -18.85 -17.72
CA ASN A 342 13.70 -18.53 -16.65
C ASN A 342 14.43 -18.30 -15.34
N LEU A 343 14.04 -17.23 -14.63
CA LEU A 343 14.45 -16.97 -13.26
C LEU A 343 13.21 -16.95 -12.37
N ILE A 344 13.16 -17.87 -11.42
CA ILE A 344 12.02 -18.11 -10.54
C ILE A 344 12.38 -17.58 -9.17
N ASN A 345 11.61 -16.59 -8.70
CA ASN A 345 11.79 -15.92 -7.43
C ASN A 345 10.62 -16.27 -6.54
N ILE A 346 10.92 -16.86 -5.39
CA ILE A 346 9.94 -17.38 -4.45
C ILE A 346 10.06 -16.63 -3.14
N VAL A 347 8.94 -16.09 -2.65
CA VAL A 347 8.85 -15.39 -1.36
C VAL A 347 7.81 -16.08 -0.49
N ARG A 348 8.12 -16.39 0.77
CA ARG A 348 7.26 -17.25 1.61
C ARG A 348 6.57 -16.57 2.78
N ASP A 349 7.25 -15.67 3.48
CA ASP A 349 6.85 -15.30 4.84
C ASP A 349 6.06 -14.00 4.89
N LYS A 350 6.25 -13.11 3.92
CA LYS A 350 5.62 -11.79 3.84
C LYS A 350 5.12 -11.48 2.42
N GLN A 351 4.02 -10.73 2.33
CA GLN A 351 3.64 -10.01 1.11
C GLN A 351 4.81 -9.17 0.60
N SER A 352 4.99 -9.15 -0.71
CA SER A 352 6.04 -8.35 -1.36
C SER A 352 5.55 -6.95 -1.70
N ASP A 353 6.18 -5.93 -1.13
CA ASP A 353 5.88 -4.53 -1.41
C ASP A 353 6.95 -3.91 -2.32
N ILE A 354 6.62 -3.71 -3.61
CA ILE A 354 7.52 -3.19 -4.64
C ILE A 354 7.15 -1.74 -4.94
N ASN A 355 7.84 -0.80 -4.28
CA ASN A 355 7.68 0.65 -4.43
C ASN A 355 8.86 1.31 -5.18
N GLY A 356 9.97 0.61 -5.38
CA GLY A 356 11.10 1.04 -6.20
C GLY A 356 11.15 0.34 -7.57
N GLN A 357 12.33 0.35 -8.19
CA GLN A 357 12.53 -0.27 -9.50
C GLN A 357 13.05 -1.71 -9.36
N LEU A 358 12.43 -2.66 -10.04
CA LEU A 358 12.83 -4.06 -10.12
C LEU A 358 13.04 -4.46 -11.58
N ASN A 359 14.29 -4.72 -11.96
CA ASN A 359 14.66 -5.10 -13.33
C ASN A 359 15.06 -6.57 -13.40
N ALA A 360 14.72 -7.25 -14.49
CA ALA A 360 15.36 -8.49 -14.89
C ALA A 360 16.46 -8.19 -15.91
N LEU A 361 17.70 -8.56 -15.60
CA LEU A 361 18.83 -8.35 -16.49
C LEU A 361 19.37 -9.69 -16.99
N LYS A 362 19.40 -9.87 -18.31
CA LYS A 362 20.11 -10.97 -18.97
C LYS A 362 21.22 -10.37 -19.83
N ASN A 363 22.46 -10.82 -19.63
CA ASN A 363 23.63 -10.29 -20.33
C ASN A 363 23.77 -8.76 -20.23
N GLY A 364 23.40 -8.19 -19.07
CA GLY A 364 23.51 -6.75 -18.81
C GLY A 364 22.41 -5.87 -19.41
N GLN A 365 21.38 -6.44 -20.04
CA GLN A 365 20.25 -5.71 -20.62
C GLN A 365 18.92 -6.21 -20.04
N ILE A 366 17.86 -5.38 -20.09
CA ILE A 366 16.50 -5.80 -19.71
C ILE A 366 16.13 -7.05 -20.53
N GLY A 367 15.96 -8.18 -19.85
CA GLY A 367 15.86 -9.47 -20.51
C GLY A 367 15.61 -10.66 -19.57
N GLY A 368 15.17 -11.78 -20.15
CA GLY A 368 14.86 -13.02 -19.44
C GLY A 368 13.43 -13.07 -18.89
N ASN A 369 12.95 -14.30 -18.65
CA ASN A 369 11.62 -14.57 -18.12
C ASN A 369 11.69 -14.60 -16.60
N VAL A 370 10.97 -13.73 -15.93
CA VAL A 370 10.93 -13.67 -14.47
C VAL A 370 9.58 -14.15 -13.96
N TYR A 371 9.64 -15.14 -13.09
CA TYR A 371 8.50 -15.61 -12.30
C TYR A 371 8.68 -15.10 -10.89
N PHE A 372 7.68 -14.41 -10.36
CA PHE A 372 7.65 -13.88 -9.01
C PHE A 372 6.46 -14.51 -8.29
N LEU A 373 6.76 -15.48 -7.44
CA LEU A 373 5.80 -16.34 -6.78
C LEU A 373 5.75 -15.97 -5.30
N ASN A 374 4.62 -15.44 -4.84
CA ASN A 374 4.43 -15.11 -3.43
C ASN A 374 3.03 -15.54 -2.96
N PRO A 375 2.90 -16.64 -2.21
CA PRO A 375 1.64 -17.06 -1.63
C PRO A 375 0.99 -16.00 -0.73
N ARG A 376 1.75 -15.07 -0.15
CA ARG A 376 1.25 -13.99 0.72
C ARG A 376 0.75 -12.76 -0.02
N GLY A 377 0.90 -12.71 -1.34
CA GLY A 377 0.48 -11.60 -2.18
C GLY A 377 1.63 -10.72 -2.67
N ILE A 378 1.34 -9.89 -3.67
CA ILE A 378 2.31 -9.00 -4.32
C ILE A 378 1.66 -7.64 -4.52
N VAL A 379 2.36 -6.57 -4.15
CA VAL A 379 1.95 -5.18 -4.39
C VAL A 379 3.03 -4.50 -5.21
N VAL A 380 2.66 -3.99 -6.37
CA VAL A 380 3.46 -3.00 -7.11
C VAL A 380 2.84 -1.65 -6.79
N GLY A 381 3.42 -0.93 -5.83
CA GLY A 381 2.90 0.37 -5.39
C GLY A 381 3.01 1.44 -6.48
N ALA A 382 2.40 2.61 -6.28
CA ALA A 382 2.29 3.64 -7.31
C ALA A 382 3.63 4.12 -7.91
N SER A 383 4.72 4.09 -7.13
CA SER A 383 6.08 4.39 -7.61
C SER A 383 6.87 3.16 -8.07
N GLY A 384 6.30 1.97 -7.91
CA GLY A 384 6.90 0.69 -8.27
C GLY A 384 7.01 0.53 -9.79
N ILE A 385 8.17 0.07 -10.25
CA ILE A 385 8.45 -0.15 -11.67
C ILE A 385 9.08 -1.53 -11.85
N LEU A 386 8.43 -2.42 -12.59
CA LEU A 386 8.98 -3.72 -12.96
C LEU A 386 9.31 -3.75 -14.45
N LYS A 387 10.51 -4.25 -14.82
CA LYS A 387 10.96 -4.36 -16.20
C LYS A 387 11.64 -5.70 -16.50
N ALA A 388 11.19 -6.42 -17.52
CA ALA A 388 11.82 -7.67 -17.99
C ALA A 388 11.54 -7.95 -19.47
N ASP A 389 11.98 -9.11 -19.99
CA ASP A 389 11.44 -9.61 -21.27
C ASP A 389 10.03 -10.18 -21.08
N SER A 390 9.87 -11.05 -20.07
CA SER A 390 8.56 -11.54 -19.62
C SER A 390 8.45 -11.50 -18.10
N ILE A 391 7.29 -11.11 -17.57
CA ILE A 391 7.01 -11.01 -16.14
C ILE A 391 5.81 -11.87 -15.80
N THR A 392 5.94 -12.70 -14.77
CA THR A 392 4.86 -13.43 -14.13
C THR A 392 4.77 -13.03 -12.67
N LEU A 393 3.62 -12.51 -12.24
CA LEU A 393 3.28 -12.26 -10.84
C LEU A 393 2.20 -13.26 -10.43
N ALA A 394 2.50 -14.16 -9.50
CA ALA A 394 1.53 -15.17 -9.10
C ALA A 394 1.52 -15.46 -7.60
N THR A 395 0.33 -15.84 -7.10
CA THR A 395 0.13 -16.23 -5.69
C THR A 395 -0.27 -17.71 -5.60
N PRO A 396 0.66 -18.65 -5.86
CA PRO A 396 0.40 -20.08 -5.69
C PRO A 396 0.21 -20.47 -4.22
N SER A 397 -0.24 -21.69 -3.95
CA SER A 397 -0.26 -22.26 -2.60
C SER A 397 1.16 -22.48 -2.07
N LEU A 398 1.31 -22.47 -0.75
CA LEU A 398 2.60 -22.79 -0.11
C LEU A 398 3.08 -24.20 -0.49
N GLU A 399 2.16 -25.16 -0.59
CA GLU A 399 2.47 -26.53 -0.98
C GLU A 399 3.07 -26.60 -2.40
N SER A 400 2.47 -25.93 -3.38
CA SER A 400 3.00 -25.91 -4.76
C SER A 400 4.38 -25.27 -4.82
N VAL A 401 4.63 -24.23 -4.02
CA VAL A 401 5.94 -23.57 -3.92
C VAL A 401 6.99 -24.45 -3.26
N ASP A 402 6.63 -25.15 -2.18
CA ASP A 402 7.52 -26.08 -1.49
C ASP A 402 7.89 -27.27 -2.39
N GLN A 403 6.90 -27.84 -3.10
CA GLN A 403 7.14 -28.89 -4.09
C GLN A 403 8.08 -28.40 -5.20
N LEU A 404 7.88 -27.18 -5.69
CA LEU A 404 8.73 -26.59 -6.73
C LEU A 404 10.20 -26.48 -6.30
N LEU A 405 10.47 -26.06 -5.06
CA LEU A 405 11.84 -25.94 -4.54
C LEU A 405 12.46 -27.28 -4.15
N LYS A 406 11.68 -28.22 -3.62
CA LYS A 406 12.12 -29.60 -3.35
C LYS A 406 12.48 -30.32 -4.66
N ALA A 407 11.65 -30.15 -5.69
CA ALA A 407 11.92 -30.64 -7.04
C ALA A 407 13.08 -29.89 -7.75
N GLY A 408 13.36 -28.64 -7.35
CA GLY A 408 14.52 -27.88 -7.81
C GLY A 408 15.85 -28.34 -7.19
N ARG A 409 15.81 -29.09 -6.09
CA ARG A 409 17.00 -29.61 -5.37
C ARG A 409 17.30 -31.09 -5.64
N ALA A 410 16.28 -31.91 -5.93
CA ALA A 410 16.32 -33.19 -6.69
C ALA A 410 15.02 -34.00 -6.49
N PRO A 411 14.35 -34.43 -7.56
CA PRO A 411 13.55 -35.65 -7.53
C PRO A 411 13.94 -36.56 -8.68
N ALA A 412 14.17 -37.83 -8.36
CA ALA A 412 14.06 -38.90 -9.33
C ALA A 412 12.63 -38.91 -9.87
N GLN A 413 12.47 -38.69 -11.18
CA GLN A 413 11.31 -39.05 -12.02
C GLN A 413 9.90 -38.65 -11.52
N ASN A 414 9.29 -37.65 -12.18
CA ASN A 414 8.13 -37.81 -13.10
C ASN A 414 7.41 -36.45 -13.35
N ASP A 415 7.66 -35.87 -14.53
CA ASP A 415 6.70 -35.29 -15.50
C ASP A 415 5.57 -34.29 -15.15
N ALA A 416 5.51 -33.61 -14.00
CA ALA A 416 4.35 -32.72 -13.74
C ALA A 416 4.61 -31.30 -13.21
N LEU A 417 5.78 -30.69 -13.47
CA LEU A 417 5.95 -29.24 -13.26
C LEU A 417 6.49 -28.56 -14.53
N SER A 418 5.69 -28.66 -15.59
CA SER A 418 5.78 -27.72 -16.72
C SER A 418 5.39 -26.33 -16.23
N LEU A 419 6.38 -25.58 -15.74
CA LEU A 419 6.29 -24.16 -15.38
C LEU A 419 5.84 -23.24 -16.53
N LEU A 420 5.62 -23.79 -17.73
CA LEU A 420 5.14 -23.06 -18.90
C LEU A 420 3.71 -22.54 -18.73
N THR A 421 2.99 -22.96 -17.69
CA THR A 421 1.67 -22.42 -17.37
C THR A 421 1.49 -22.28 -15.87
N ILE A 422 1.34 -21.03 -15.40
CA ILE A 422 0.92 -20.70 -14.04
C ILE A 422 -0.40 -21.41 -13.67
N GLY A 423 -1.22 -21.76 -14.66
CA GLY A 423 -2.44 -22.55 -14.49
C GLY A 423 -2.24 -23.95 -13.92
N ALA A 424 -1.03 -24.50 -13.91
CA ALA A 424 -0.72 -25.79 -13.29
C ALA A 424 -0.43 -25.69 -11.78
N LEU A 425 -0.12 -24.49 -11.27
CA LEU A 425 0.09 -24.28 -9.84
C LEU A 425 -1.26 -24.08 -9.16
N GLN A 426 -1.51 -24.81 -8.08
CA GLN A 426 -2.70 -24.55 -7.26
C GLN A 426 -2.58 -23.14 -6.69
N LYS A 427 -3.57 -22.29 -6.96
CA LYS A 427 -3.55 -20.89 -6.54
C LYS A 427 -4.01 -20.78 -5.09
N ASN A 428 -3.40 -19.88 -4.33
CA ASN A 428 -3.78 -19.65 -2.93
C ASN A 428 -5.10 -18.87 -2.89
N SER A 429 -6.07 -19.39 -2.14
CA SER A 429 -7.38 -18.75 -1.90
C SER A 429 -7.35 -17.41 -1.16
N LYS A 430 -6.18 -16.95 -0.72
CA LYS A 430 -5.98 -15.66 -0.03
C LYS A 430 -4.99 -14.72 -0.73
N GLY A 431 -4.41 -15.14 -1.85
CA GLY A 431 -3.36 -14.37 -2.51
C GLY A 431 -3.94 -13.23 -3.34
N ILE A 432 -3.50 -12.01 -3.08
CA ILE A 432 -3.89 -10.81 -3.83
C ILE A 432 -2.69 -10.30 -4.63
N VAL A 433 -2.92 -9.86 -5.87
CA VAL A 433 -1.98 -9.03 -6.61
C VAL A 433 -2.59 -7.64 -6.84
N ASN A 434 -1.93 -6.60 -6.33
CA ASN A 434 -2.28 -5.21 -6.60
C ASN A 434 -1.18 -4.55 -7.44
N VAL A 435 -1.55 -3.93 -8.55
CA VAL A 435 -0.65 -3.15 -9.40
C VAL A 435 -1.17 -1.72 -9.52
N ALA A 436 -0.60 -0.83 -8.71
CA ALA A 436 -0.79 0.62 -8.79
C ALA A 436 0.33 1.32 -9.59
N GLY A 437 1.51 0.70 -9.69
CA GLY A 437 2.66 1.21 -10.45
C GLY A 437 2.71 0.73 -11.90
N LEU A 438 3.92 0.61 -12.44
CA LEU A 438 4.19 0.17 -13.82
C LEU A 438 4.78 -1.23 -13.85
N VAL A 439 4.15 -2.15 -14.60
CA VAL A 439 4.74 -3.43 -15.00
C VAL A 439 4.90 -3.42 -16.51
N SER A 440 6.14 -3.40 -16.97
CA SER A 440 6.49 -3.29 -18.39
C SER A 440 7.34 -4.49 -18.81
N ALA A 441 6.89 -5.21 -19.83
CA ALA A 441 7.65 -6.30 -20.41
C ALA A 441 7.81 -6.11 -21.93
N LYS A 442 8.73 -6.84 -22.55
CA LYS A 442 8.88 -6.81 -24.01
C LYS A 442 7.94 -7.78 -24.69
N SER A 443 7.81 -8.98 -24.12
CA SER A 443 7.14 -10.13 -24.76
C SER A 443 5.87 -10.53 -24.01
N GLY A 444 5.86 -10.54 -22.67
CA GLY A 444 4.69 -11.00 -21.93
C GLY A 444 4.54 -10.51 -20.50
N VAL A 445 3.31 -10.30 -20.06
CA VAL A 445 2.95 -10.10 -18.65
C VAL A 445 1.88 -11.10 -18.28
N THR A 446 2.09 -11.86 -17.21
CA THR A 446 1.02 -12.65 -16.58
C THR A 446 0.83 -12.27 -15.13
N VAL A 447 -0.42 -12.03 -14.74
CA VAL A 447 -0.83 -11.81 -13.35
C VAL A 447 -1.85 -12.87 -12.98
N ALA A 448 -1.59 -13.65 -11.93
CA ALA A 448 -2.49 -14.73 -11.53
C ALA A 448 -2.63 -14.86 -10.01
N ALA A 449 -3.82 -14.64 -9.49
CA ALA A 449 -4.07 -14.63 -8.05
C ALA A 449 -5.51 -15.06 -7.71
N GLN A 450 -5.89 -15.02 -6.43
CA GLN A 450 -7.30 -15.09 -6.06
C GLN A 450 -8.01 -13.80 -6.49
N ASN A 451 -7.45 -12.65 -6.12
CA ASN A 451 -7.95 -11.34 -6.51
C ASN A 451 -6.85 -10.55 -7.20
N VAL A 452 -7.23 -9.86 -8.27
CA VAL A 452 -6.32 -8.96 -8.98
C VAL A 452 -6.92 -7.57 -9.05
N ASP A 453 -6.17 -6.57 -8.59
CA ASP A 453 -6.52 -5.15 -8.71
C ASP A 453 -5.46 -4.42 -9.51
N ILE A 454 -5.86 -3.83 -10.64
CA ILE A 454 -5.00 -3.05 -11.52
C ILE A 454 -5.51 -1.60 -11.52
N SER A 455 -4.82 -0.71 -10.83
CA SER A 455 -5.05 0.75 -10.87
C SER A 455 -3.95 1.50 -11.63
N GLY A 456 -2.79 0.85 -11.82
CA GLY A 456 -1.63 1.35 -12.54
C GLY A 456 -1.59 0.96 -14.01
N THR A 457 -0.42 0.53 -14.48
CA THR A 457 -0.19 0.15 -15.89
C THR A 457 0.45 -1.23 -16.01
N LEU A 458 -0.19 -2.10 -16.78
CA LEU A 458 0.41 -3.29 -17.37
C LEU A 458 0.66 -3.01 -18.85
N THR A 459 1.89 -3.17 -19.31
CA THR A 459 2.21 -2.98 -20.73
C THR A 459 3.19 -4.01 -21.24
N VAL A 460 2.95 -4.46 -22.47
CA VAL A 460 3.95 -5.14 -23.29
C VAL A 460 4.31 -4.24 -24.45
N GLU A 461 5.60 -4.08 -24.73
CA GLU A 461 6.05 -3.22 -25.83
C GLU A 461 5.60 -3.84 -27.17
N GLY A 462 4.92 -3.06 -28.01
CA GLY A 462 4.43 -3.48 -29.35
C GLY A 462 5.52 -3.91 -30.33
N ALA A 463 6.77 -3.86 -29.88
CA ALA A 463 7.86 -4.51 -30.54
C ALA A 463 7.79 -6.04 -30.41
N GLY A 464 7.60 -6.58 -29.22
CA GLY A 464 7.92 -7.97 -28.94
C GLY A 464 9.39 -8.31 -29.20
N ALA A 465 9.85 -9.44 -28.64
CA ALA A 465 10.99 -10.14 -29.21
C ALA A 465 10.62 -10.64 -30.62
N ALA A 466 11.60 -10.70 -31.54
CA ALA A 466 11.35 -11.12 -32.91
C ALA A 466 10.65 -12.51 -32.96
N GLY A 467 9.45 -12.56 -33.54
CA GLY A 467 8.67 -13.79 -33.69
C GLY A 467 7.76 -14.16 -32.52
N ILE A 468 7.66 -13.33 -31.47
CA ILE A 468 6.73 -13.54 -30.35
C ILE A 468 5.65 -12.46 -30.38
N SER A 469 4.38 -12.88 -30.46
CA SER A 469 3.25 -11.96 -30.32
C SER A 469 3.16 -11.49 -28.86
N PRO A 470 3.15 -10.16 -28.59
CA PRO A 470 3.03 -9.66 -27.24
C PRO A 470 1.75 -10.17 -26.58
N GLN A 471 1.82 -10.56 -25.30
CA GLN A 471 0.66 -11.12 -24.60
C GLN A 471 0.57 -10.58 -23.16
N ILE A 472 -0.64 -10.18 -22.76
CA ILE A 472 -0.98 -9.94 -21.36
C ILE A 472 -2.07 -10.92 -20.95
N VAL A 473 -1.85 -11.62 -19.84
CA VAL A 473 -2.85 -12.48 -19.21
C VAL A 473 -3.07 -12.03 -17.77
N VAL A 474 -4.32 -11.75 -17.41
CA VAL A 474 -4.74 -11.48 -16.04
C VAL A 474 -5.78 -12.52 -15.68
N GLN A 475 -5.55 -13.27 -14.59
CA GLN A 475 -6.43 -14.36 -14.21
C GLN A 475 -6.71 -14.37 -12.70
N SER A 476 -7.99 -14.26 -12.35
CA SER A 476 -8.53 -14.70 -11.06
C SER A 476 -9.13 -16.11 -11.23
N VAL A 477 -8.96 -16.99 -10.24
CA VAL A 477 -9.45 -18.39 -10.32
C VAL A 477 -10.88 -18.54 -9.85
N ASP A 478 -11.24 -17.99 -8.68
CA ASP A 478 -12.58 -18.15 -8.09
C ASP A 478 -13.21 -16.81 -7.66
N ASP A 479 -12.56 -15.68 -7.92
CA ASP A 479 -13.03 -14.38 -7.44
C ASP A 479 -12.88 -13.32 -8.53
N THR A 480 -12.42 -12.12 -8.18
CA THR A 480 -12.64 -10.92 -8.99
C THR A 480 -11.35 -10.38 -9.59
N VAL A 481 -11.44 -9.92 -10.84
CA VAL A 481 -10.46 -8.99 -11.43
C VAL A 481 -11.07 -7.59 -11.50
N ILE A 482 -10.38 -6.62 -10.92
CA ILE A 482 -10.73 -5.19 -11.01
C ILE A 482 -9.68 -4.49 -11.86
N ASN A 483 -10.11 -3.85 -12.94
CA ASN A 483 -9.25 -2.98 -13.74
C ASN A 483 -9.76 -1.53 -13.65
N GLY A 484 -9.06 -0.69 -12.89
CA GLY A 484 -9.18 0.77 -12.90
C GLY A 484 -8.05 1.49 -13.64
N GLY A 485 -7.06 0.75 -14.15
CA GLY A 485 -5.86 1.28 -14.78
C GLY A 485 -5.78 1.06 -16.29
N ARG A 486 -4.56 0.86 -16.77
CA ARG A 486 -4.23 0.63 -18.19
C ARG A 486 -3.64 -0.76 -18.40
N ILE A 487 -4.17 -1.50 -19.36
CA ILE A 487 -3.62 -2.78 -19.81
C ILE A 487 -3.39 -2.68 -21.33
N THR A 488 -2.14 -2.66 -21.77
CA THR A 488 -1.82 -2.37 -23.17
C THR A 488 -0.86 -3.38 -23.80
N ALA A 489 -1.33 -4.03 -24.87
CA ALA A 489 -0.54 -4.84 -25.79
C ALA A 489 -0.59 -4.26 -27.21
N ASP A 490 -0.56 -2.93 -27.31
CA ASP A 490 -0.63 -2.21 -28.59
C ASP A 490 0.52 -2.58 -29.53
N GLY A 491 0.28 -2.49 -30.82
CA GLY A 491 1.30 -2.68 -31.86
C GLY A 491 2.28 -1.52 -31.97
N ALA A 492 3.15 -1.62 -32.97
CA ALA A 492 4.09 -0.58 -33.36
C ALA A 492 4.12 -0.48 -34.89
N ASN A 493 4.76 0.55 -35.44
CA ASN A 493 4.89 0.69 -36.90
C ASN A 493 5.44 -0.61 -37.54
N GLY A 494 4.70 -1.16 -38.50
CA GLY A 494 5.04 -2.41 -39.20
C GLY A 494 4.87 -3.69 -38.37
N ARG A 495 4.26 -3.61 -37.17
CA ARG A 495 3.99 -4.75 -36.29
C ARG A 495 2.58 -4.73 -35.77
N LYS A 496 1.89 -5.87 -35.88
CA LYS A 496 0.54 -6.06 -35.34
C LYS A 496 0.52 -5.91 -33.83
N ALA A 497 -0.62 -5.54 -33.28
CA ALA A 497 -0.83 -5.58 -31.84
C ALA A 497 -0.88 -7.01 -31.30
N GLY A 498 -0.67 -7.13 -29.99
CA GLY A 498 -0.66 -8.39 -29.25
C GLY A 498 -2.03 -8.86 -28.81
N SER A 499 -2.07 -9.64 -27.73
CA SER A 499 -3.32 -10.06 -27.09
C SER A 499 -3.39 -9.66 -25.62
N VAL A 500 -4.60 -9.35 -25.16
CA VAL A 500 -4.92 -9.16 -23.75
C VAL A 500 -6.03 -10.14 -23.38
N ARG A 501 -5.83 -10.93 -22.33
CA ARG A 501 -6.85 -11.84 -21.80
C ARG A 501 -7.06 -11.58 -20.32
N VAL A 502 -8.29 -11.27 -19.93
CA VAL A 502 -8.70 -11.03 -18.54
C VAL A 502 -9.79 -12.03 -18.20
N GLU A 503 -9.51 -12.91 -17.24
CA GLU A 503 -10.42 -13.97 -16.83
C GLU A 503 -10.64 -13.97 -15.32
N ALA A 504 -11.85 -14.23 -14.89
CA ALA A 504 -12.20 -14.34 -13.47
C ALA A 504 -13.20 -15.46 -13.21
N GLY A 505 -13.00 -16.21 -12.12
CA GLY A 505 -13.94 -17.23 -11.67
C GLY A 505 -15.20 -16.70 -11.01
N ASN A 506 -15.26 -15.40 -10.70
CA ASN A 506 -16.47 -14.72 -10.28
C ASN A 506 -16.72 -13.52 -11.19
N ASP A 507 -16.14 -12.35 -10.90
CA ASP A 507 -16.47 -11.11 -11.61
C ASP A 507 -15.26 -10.47 -12.30
N VAL A 508 -15.48 -9.83 -13.44
CA VAL A 508 -14.54 -8.85 -14.02
C VAL A 508 -15.20 -7.48 -14.00
N ALA A 509 -14.57 -6.52 -13.31
CA ALA A 509 -15.00 -5.12 -13.31
C ALA A 509 -14.00 -4.23 -14.05
N VAL A 510 -14.37 -3.76 -15.24
CA VAL A 510 -13.64 -2.74 -15.99
C VAL A 510 -14.20 -1.37 -15.58
N LYS A 511 -13.49 -0.69 -14.67
CA LYS A 511 -13.93 0.54 -13.99
C LYS A 511 -13.84 1.76 -14.89
N ALA A 512 -14.51 2.83 -14.46
CA ALA A 512 -14.59 4.07 -15.22
C ALA A 512 -13.21 4.68 -15.48
N GLY A 513 -13.00 5.20 -16.69
CA GLY A 513 -11.73 5.79 -17.13
C GLY A 513 -10.60 4.79 -17.41
N SER A 514 -10.81 3.49 -17.20
CA SER A 514 -9.80 2.47 -17.48
C SER A 514 -9.64 2.22 -19.00
N LEU A 515 -8.46 1.71 -19.38
CA LEU A 515 -8.17 1.34 -20.77
C LEU A 515 -7.63 -0.09 -20.85
N ILE A 516 -8.23 -0.90 -21.71
CA ILE A 516 -7.67 -2.17 -22.15
C ILE A 516 -7.48 -2.08 -23.67
N SER A 517 -6.26 -2.24 -24.17
CA SER A 517 -5.98 -2.02 -25.59
C SER A 517 -5.01 -3.05 -26.17
N ALA A 518 -5.38 -3.57 -27.34
CA ALA A 518 -4.51 -4.26 -28.27
C ALA A 518 -4.65 -3.60 -29.64
N SER A 519 -4.44 -2.27 -29.70
CA SER A 519 -4.63 -1.51 -30.94
C SER A 519 -3.34 -1.46 -31.76
N GLY A 520 -3.46 -1.60 -33.08
CA GLY A 520 -2.36 -1.37 -34.01
C GLY A 520 -1.91 0.10 -34.00
N LYS A 521 -0.68 0.35 -34.44
CA LYS A 521 -0.08 1.70 -34.55
C LYS A 521 0.68 1.89 -35.86
N GLY A 522 0.38 3.00 -36.54
CA GLY A 522 0.99 3.43 -37.79
C GLY A 522 0.66 2.55 -38.99
N THR A 523 1.69 2.22 -39.77
CA THR A 523 1.55 1.49 -41.03
C THR A 523 1.59 -0.01 -40.83
N ALA A 524 0.73 -0.73 -41.55
CA ALA A 524 0.68 -2.20 -41.60
C ALA A 524 0.61 -2.85 -40.21
N SER A 525 -0.23 -2.27 -39.34
CA SER A 525 -0.39 -2.72 -37.96
C SER A 525 -1.85 -3.05 -37.71
N ASP A 526 -2.19 -4.33 -37.78
CA ASP A 526 -3.53 -4.79 -37.43
C ASP A 526 -3.78 -4.67 -35.92
N GLY A 527 -5.04 -4.44 -35.56
CA GLY A 527 -5.54 -4.63 -34.21
C GLY A 527 -5.40 -6.09 -33.77
N GLY A 528 -5.22 -6.27 -32.47
CA GLY A 528 -4.97 -7.54 -31.82
C GLY A 528 -6.23 -8.19 -31.29
N SER A 529 -6.11 -8.95 -30.21
CA SER A 529 -7.25 -9.62 -29.56
C SER A 529 -7.37 -9.19 -28.10
N VAL A 530 -8.57 -8.81 -27.69
CA VAL A 530 -8.90 -8.61 -26.27
C VAL A 530 -10.01 -9.57 -25.87
N VAL A 531 -9.77 -10.42 -24.88
CA VAL A 531 -10.78 -11.34 -24.33
C VAL A 531 -10.99 -11.02 -22.86
N ILE A 532 -12.22 -10.73 -22.50
CA ILE A 532 -12.66 -10.45 -21.12
C ILE A 532 -13.79 -11.42 -20.81
N PHE A 533 -13.58 -12.29 -19.83
CA PHE A 533 -14.52 -13.34 -19.47
C PHE A 533 -14.62 -13.52 -17.96
N ALA A 534 -15.84 -13.59 -17.44
CA ALA A 534 -16.13 -13.85 -16.04
C ALA A 534 -17.16 -14.98 -15.92
N GLU A 535 -17.00 -15.91 -14.98
CA GLU A 535 -18.04 -16.94 -14.78
C GLU A 535 -19.36 -16.33 -14.27
N ASN A 536 -19.31 -15.31 -13.42
CA ASN A 536 -20.50 -14.62 -12.91
C ASN A 536 -20.82 -13.34 -13.70
N GLU A 537 -20.15 -12.21 -13.44
CA GLU A 537 -20.45 -10.94 -14.12
C GLU A 537 -19.22 -10.28 -14.75
N SER A 538 -19.33 -9.93 -16.04
CA SER A 538 -18.42 -8.97 -16.69
C SER A 538 -19.08 -7.60 -16.78
N GLN A 539 -18.55 -6.62 -16.07
CA GLN A 539 -19.09 -5.25 -16.01
C GLN A 539 -18.18 -4.24 -16.72
N LEU A 540 -18.75 -3.49 -17.67
CA LEU A 540 -18.12 -2.37 -18.35
C LEU A 540 -18.71 -1.05 -17.85
N ALA A 541 -17.95 -0.30 -17.03
CA ALA A 541 -18.38 0.98 -16.50
C ALA A 541 -18.41 2.11 -17.56
N ALA A 542 -19.08 3.22 -17.25
CA ALA A 542 -19.03 4.43 -18.05
C ALA A 542 -17.58 4.90 -18.26
N ASP A 543 -17.27 5.46 -19.43
CA ASP A 543 -15.94 5.98 -19.82
C ASP A 543 -14.78 4.96 -19.82
N ALA A 544 -15.06 3.69 -19.54
CA ALA A 544 -14.10 2.61 -19.78
C ALA A 544 -13.93 2.37 -21.29
N SER A 545 -12.71 2.03 -21.72
CA SER A 545 -12.41 1.76 -23.13
C SER A 545 -11.73 0.40 -23.31
N VAL A 546 -12.30 -0.43 -24.19
CA VAL A 546 -11.68 -1.66 -24.67
C VAL A 546 -11.46 -1.55 -26.17
N LEU A 547 -10.20 -1.58 -26.60
CA LEU A 547 -9.79 -1.23 -27.96
C LEU A 547 -8.99 -2.34 -28.64
N ALA A 548 -9.30 -2.60 -29.91
CA ALA A 548 -8.53 -3.44 -30.82
C ALA A 548 -8.52 -2.78 -32.21
N LEU A 549 -8.16 -1.50 -32.27
CA LEU A 549 -8.21 -0.72 -33.50
C LEU A 549 -7.11 -1.15 -34.50
N GLY A 550 -7.37 -1.01 -35.80
CA GLY A 550 -6.30 -1.02 -36.80
C GLY A 550 -5.41 0.22 -36.70
N GLY A 551 -4.18 0.14 -37.19
CA GLY A 551 -3.21 1.25 -37.19
C GLY A 551 -3.71 2.48 -37.96
N GLU A 552 -3.27 3.66 -37.54
CA GLU A 552 -3.79 4.95 -38.03
C GLU A 552 -3.44 5.25 -39.49
N VAL A 553 -2.45 4.54 -40.07
CA VAL A 553 -2.06 4.67 -41.49
C VAL A 553 -2.56 3.48 -42.30
N SER A 554 -2.40 2.25 -41.79
CA SER A 554 -3.01 1.06 -42.37
C SER A 554 -3.01 -0.11 -41.39
N GLY A 555 -4.05 -0.94 -41.47
CA GLY A 555 -4.22 -2.12 -40.65
C GLY A 555 -5.70 -2.44 -40.45
N ASN A 556 -6.01 -3.72 -40.35
CA ASN A 556 -7.38 -4.15 -40.05
C ASN A 556 -7.67 -3.99 -38.55
N GLY A 557 -8.93 -3.82 -38.22
CA GLY A 557 -9.41 -3.94 -36.85
C GLY A 557 -9.26 -5.36 -36.33
N GLY A 558 -9.18 -5.49 -35.01
CA GLY A 558 -8.94 -6.73 -34.31
C GLY A 558 -10.20 -7.43 -33.82
N PHE A 559 -10.06 -8.19 -32.74
CA PHE A 559 -11.16 -8.91 -32.10
C PHE A 559 -11.29 -8.50 -30.63
N ILE A 560 -12.52 -8.32 -30.18
CA ILE A 560 -12.84 -8.12 -28.77
C ILE A 560 -13.92 -9.13 -28.37
N GLU A 561 -13.70 -9.86 -27.30
CA GLU A 561 -14.74 -10.59 -26.57
C GLU A 561 -14.94 -9.93 -25.21
N PHE A 562 -16.16 -9.49 -24.94
CA PHE A 562 -16.59 -8.98 -23.64
C PHE A 562 -17.78 -9.80 -23.17
N SER A 563 -17.49 -10.95 -22.58
CA SER A 563 -18.48 -11.99 -22.27
C SER A 563 -18.42 -12.38 -20.79
N GLY A 564 -19.38 -13.19 -20.37
CA GLY A 564 -19.33 -13.93 -19.11
C GLY A 564 -20.26 -15.12 -19.20
N GLN A 565 -20.19 -16.08 -18.28
CA GLN A 565 -21.14 -17.20 -18.32
C GLN A 565 -22.55 -16.76 -17.92
N ASN A 566 -22.71 -15.99 -16.83
CA ASN A 566 -24.03 -15.57 -16.36
C ASN A 566 -24.45 -14.19 -16.89
N VAL A 567 -23.70 -13.13 -16.59
CA VAL A 567 -24.14 -11.74 -16.84
C VAL A 567 -23.05 -10.92 -17.51
N VAL A 568 -23.44 -10.11 -18.49
CA VAL A 568 -22.67 -8.94 -18.95
C VAL A 568 -23.46 -7.67 -18.64
N THR A 569 -22.85 -6.74 -17.91
CA THR A 569 -23.43 -5.42 -17.61
C THR A 569 -22.72 -4.32 -18.38
N LEU A 570 -23.46 -3.62 -19.24
CA LEU A 570 -22.99 -2.46 -20.00
C LEU A 570 -23.54 -1.17 -19.36
N ALA A 571 -22.65 -0.44 -18.69
CA ALA A 571 -22.97 0.81 -17.99
C ALA A 571 -22.38 2.06 -18.68
N GLY A 572 -22.21 2.01 -20.01
CA GLY A 572 -21.91 3.17 -20.85
C GLY A 572 -20.58 3.13 -21.63
N GLY A 573 -19.58 2.37 -21.18
CA GLY A 573 -18.25 2.31 -21.78
C GLY A 573 -18.21 1.86 -23.25
N THR A 574 -17.02 1.90 -23.87
CA THR A 574 -16.83 1.63 -25.30
C THR A 574 -16.05 0.33 -25.57
N LEU A 575 -16.51 -0.41 -26.57
CA LEU A 575 -15.82 -1.55 -27.18
C LEU A 575 -15.58 -1.20 -28.65
N ASN A 576 -14.33 -1.08 -29.10
CA ASN A 576 -14.04 -0.61 -30.45
C ASN A 576 -12.91 -1.40 -31.14
N ALA A 577 -13.27 -2.10 -32.20
CA ALA A 577 -12.35 -2.85 -33.06
C ALA A 577 -12.39 -2.31 -34.51
N ALA A 578 -12.67 -1.03 -34.72
CA ALA A 578 -12.72 -0.40 -36.03
C ALA A 578 -11.32 -0.26 -36.68
N ALA A 579 -11.30 0.18 -37.94
CA ALA A 579 -10.06 0.48 -38.66
C ALA A 579 -10.10 1.88 -39.30
N PHE A 580 -8.97 2.60 -39.21
CA PHE A 580 -8.76 3.86 -39.93
C PHE A 580 -8.64 3.63 -41.43
N PHE A 581 -7.81 2.65 -41.80
CA PHE A 581 -7.56 2.24 -43.18
C PHE A 581 -7.38 0.72 -43.23
N GLY A 582 -8.47 0.01 -43.53
CA GLY A 582 -8.51 -1.44 -43.55
C GLY A 582 -9.93 -1.98 -43.37
N ALA A 583 -10.04 -3.29 -43.21
CA ALA A 583 -11.29 -3.93 -42.79
C ALA A 583 -11.54 -3.70 -41.30
N GLY A 584 -12.80 -3.47 -40.92
CA GLY A 584 -13.20 -3.40 -39.52
C GLY A 584 -13.13 -4.78 -38.85
N GLY A 585 -12.91 -4.77 -37.55
CA GLY A 585 -12.87 -5.94 -36.68
C GLY A 585 -14.23 -6.33 -36.10
N GLU A 586 -14.21 -7.21 -35.09
CA GLU A 586 -15.40 -7.81 -34.49
C GLU A 586 -15.40 -7.69 -32.96
N VAL A 587 -16.59 -7.46 -32.40
CA VAL A 587 -16.89 -7.53 -30.97
C VAL A 587 -17.93 -8.63 -30.74
N LEU A 588 -17.63 -9.56 -29.83
CA LEU A 588 -18.54 -10.61 -29.35
C LEU A 588 -18.92 -10.37 -27.89
N ILE A 589 -20.21 -10.51 -27.60
CA ILE A 589 -20.78 -10.53 -26.25
C ILE A 589 -21.73 -11.74 -26.22
N ASP A 590 -21.39 -12.79 -25.46
CA ASP A 590 -22.17 -14.05 -25.42
C ASP A 590 -22.42 -14.62 -24.00
N PRO A 591 -23.18 -13.95 -23.12
CA PRO A 591 -23.57 -14.49 -21.81
C PRO A 591 -24.96 -15.13 -21.78
N ALA A 592 -25.37 -15.65 -20.61
CA ALA A 592 -26.78 -15.95 -20.38
C ALA A 592 -27.66 -14.68 -20.41
N GLN A 593 -27.20 -13.60 -19.80
CA GLN A 593 -27.95 -12.34 -19.69
C GLN A 593 -27.08 -11.13 -20.06
N ILE A 594 -27.61 -10.23 -20.88
CA ILE A 594 -27.02 -8.92 -21.15
C ILE A 594 -27.89 -7.85 -20.48
N VAL A 595 -27.29 -7.00 -19.65
CA VAL A 595 -27.95 -5.87 -18.99
C VAL A 595 -27.35 -4.56 -19.49
N ILE A 596 -28.14 -3.71 -20.13
CA ILE A 596 -27.76 -2.35 -20.50
C ILE A 596 -28.34 -1.40 -19.43
N SER A 597 -27.47 -0.90 -18.56
CA SER A 597 -27.83 -0.12 -17.36
C SER A 597 -27.66 1.39 -17.52
N ALA A 598 -26.92 1.83 -18.54
CA ALA A 598 -26.78 3.24 -18.89
C ALA A 598 -26.67 3.42 -20.41
N ASN A 599 -26.86 4.66 -20.88
CA ASN A 599 -26.73 5.00 -22.30
C ASN A 599 -25.37 4.52 -22.82
N THR A 600 -25.40 3.52 -23.68
CA THR A 600 -24.21 2.84 -24.16
C THR A 600 -24.12 3.00 -25.65
N CYS A 601 -23.01 3.55 -26.13
CA CYS A 601 -22.67 3.47 -27.53
C CYS A 601 -21.41 2.62 -27.73
N LEU A 602 -21.63 1.40 -28.20
CA LEU A 602 -20.57 0.47 -28.53
C LEU A 602 -19.86 0.94 -29.80
N GLY A 603 -18.56 1.20 -29.68
CA GLY A 603 -17.75 1.72 -30.76
C GLY A 603 -17.80 3.24 -30.91
N CYS A 604 -18.63 3.96 -30.14
CA CYS A 604 -18.49 5.41 -30.08
C CYS A 604 -17.26 5.78 -29.27
N GLY A 605 -16.43 6.66 -29.82
CA GLY A 605 -15.23 7.15 -29.16
C GLY A 605 -14.67 8.33 -29.91
N GLY A 606 -14.60 9.47 -29.23
CA GLY A 606 -14.20 10.78 -29.75
C GLY A 606 -12.80 10.81 -30.39
N ALA A 607 -12.56 11.88 -31.15
CA ALA A 607 -11.44 12.16 -32.05
C ALA A 607 -11.38 11.36 -33.37
N TYR A 608 -12.01 10.19 -33.47
CA TYR A 608 -11.75 9.28 -34.61
C TYR A 608 -12.94 9.01 -35.55
N SER A 609 -14.18 9.37 -35.17
CA SER A 609 -15.39 8.98 -35.90
C SER A 609 -15.47 9.46 -37.36
N SER A 610 -14.75 10.53 -37.71
CA SER A 610 -14.66 11.05 -39.09
C SER A 610 -13.50 10.48 -39.91
N ALA A 611 -12.61 9.69 -39.28
CA ALA A 611 -11.37 9.17 -39.88
C ALA A 611 -11.37 7.64 -40.07
N LEU A 612 -12.40 6.93 -39.62
CA LEU A 612 -12.51 5.47 -39.76
C LEU A 612 -13.01 5.08 -41.15
N SER A 613 -12.28 4.21 -41.87
CA SER A 613 -12.72 3.65 -43.16
C SER A 613 -13.73 2.50 -42.98
N ALA A 614 -13.70 1.82 -41.84
CA ALA A 614 -14.59 0.70 -41.54
C ALA A 614 -14.90 0.61 -40.04
N GLY A 615 -16.19 0.50 -39.71
CA GLY A 615 -16.67 0.33 -38.33
C GLY A 615 -16.54 -1.10 -37.81
N THR A 616 -16.81 -1.29 -36.52
CA THR A 616 -16.81 -2.61 -35.86
C THR A 616 -18.08 -3.41 -36.16
N LYS A 617 -17.93 -4.72 -36.40
CA LYS A 617 -19.03 -5.68 -36.41
C LYS A 617 -19.36 -6.11 -34.98
N PHE A 618 -20.62 -5.98 -34.55
CA PHE A 618 -21.06 -6.38 -33.22
C PHE A 618 -21.93 -7.64 -33.28
N SER A 619 -21.64 -8.61 -32.41
CA SER A 619 -22.45 -9.80 -32.17
C SER A 619 -22.84 -9.87 -30.69
N LEU A 620 -24.10 -9.57 -30.40
CA LEU A 620 -24.68 -9.68 -29.06
C LEU A 620 -25.57 -10.92 -29.04
N GLN A 621 -25.11 -11.95 -28.35
CA GLN A 621 -25.79 -13.24 -28.22
C GLN A 621 -26.11 -13.40 -26.74
N ALA A 622 -27.37 -13.66 -26.40
CA ALA A 622 -27.75 -13.93 -25.02
C ALA A 622 -28.64 -15.16 -25.01
N SER A 623 -28.27 -16.17 -24.22
CA SER A 623 -29.04 -17.43 -24.20
C SER A 623 -30.35 -17.32 -23.41
N GLN A 624 -30.51 -16.30 -22.56
CA GLN A 624 -31.73 -16.06 -21.78
C GLN A 624 -32.38 -14.70 -22.06
N SER A 625 -31.66 -13.58 -21.88
CA SER A 625 -32.28 -12.26 -22.02
C SER A 625 -31.30 -11.13 -22.39
N ILE A 626 -31.83 -10.12 -23.05
CA ILE A 626 -31.19 -8.80 -23.21
C ILE A 626 -32.13 -7.77 -22.58
N THR A 627 -31.70 -7.15 -21.48
CA THR A 627 -32.49 -6.21 -20.68
C THR A 627 -31.98 -4.80 -20.87
N LEU A 628 -32.85 -3.89 -21.32
CA LEU A 628 -32.58 -2.45 -21.43
C LEU A 628 -33.27 -1.72 -20.28
N SER A 629 -32.51 -0.97 -19.48
CA SER A 629 -33.06 -0.19 -18.37
C SER A 629 -33.96 0.95 -18.87
N GLU A 630 -34.85 1.46 -18.00
CA GLU A 630 -35.76 2.56 -18.36
C GLU A 630 -34.99 3.78 -18.86
N ASN A 631 -35.47 4.38 -19.95
CA ASN A 631 -34.88 5.58 -20.56
C ASN A 631 -33.40 5.44 -20.97
N VAL A 632 -32.91 4.22 -21.18
CA VAL A 632 -31.56 3.96 -21.70
C VAL A 632 -31.61 3.59 -23.20
N PHE A 633 -30.54 3.87 -23.94
CA PHE A 633 -30.35 3.36 -25.29
C PHE A 633 -29.06 2.53 -25.42
N LEU A 634 -29.08 1.63 -26.41
CA LEU A 634 -27.89 0.97 -26.95
C LEU A 634 -27.72 1.42 -28.40
N SER A 635 -26.52 1.87 -28.77
CA SER A 635 -26.16 2.23 -30.14
C SER A 635 -24.86 1.55 -30.55
N THR A 636 -24.76 1.19 -31.83
CA THR A 636 -23.53 0.69 -32.48
C THR A 636 -23.04 1.63 -33.59
N ARG A 637 -23.67 2.81 -33.69
CA ARG A 637 -23.39 3.80 -34.74
C ARG A 637 -22.13 4.59 -34.41
N GLN A 638 -21.40 5.01 -35.45
CA GLN A 638 -20.29 5.94 -35.33
C GLN A 638 -20.82 7.38 -35.39
N VAL A 639 -21.08 8.00 -34.24
CA VAL A 639 -21.60 9.39 -34.16
C VAL A 639 -20.75 10.25 -33.23
N GLY A 640 -20.73 11.56 -33.48
CA GLY A 640 -19.95 12.50 -32.67
C GLY A 640 -20.49 12.72 -31.24
N GLY A 641 -21.79 12.50 -31.01
CA GLY A 641 -22.45 12.65 -29.71
C GLY A 641 -22.76 11.31 -29.05
N ALA A 642 -21.74 10.63 -28.50
CA ALA A 642 -21.86 9.26 -27.99
C ALA A 642 -22.97 9.06 -26.92
N THR A 643 -23.22 10.07 -26.09
CA THR A 643 -24.21 10.05 -25.00
C THR A 643 -25.50 10.80 -25.32
N ASP A 644 -25.56 11.53 -26.44
CA ASP A 644 -26.73 12.30 -26.85
C ASP A 644 -27.66 11.48 -27.75
N ARG A 645 -28.85 11.15 -27.24
CA ARG A 645 -29.87 10.39 -27.98
C ARG A 645 -30.23 11.03 -29.32
N ASN A 646 -30.23 12.36 -29.42
CA ASN A 646 -30.59 13.05 -30.66
C ASN A 646 -29.54 12.81 -31.76
N SER A 647 -28.26 12.86 -31.38
CA SER A 647 -27.14 12.55 -32.27
C SER A 647 -27.25 11.15 -32.89
N HIS A 648 -27.78 10.17 -32.16
CA HIS A 648 -28.01 8.81 -32.68
C HIS A 648 -29.26 8.67 -33.55
N ALA A 649 -30.29 9.48 -33.28
CA ALA A 649 -31.56 9.44 -34.01
C ALA A 649 -31.46 10.06 -35.41
N THR A 650 -30.57 11.03 -35.62
CA THR A 650 -30.44 11.80 -36.87
C THR A 650 -29.27 11.39 -37.76
N ALA A 651 -28.41 10.47 -37.29
CA ALA A 651 -27.19 10.06 -37.99
C ALA A 651 -27.42 9.01 -39.09
#